data_AF-R6TZP9-F1
#
_entry.id   AF-R6TZP9-F1
#
_cell.length_a   1.000
_cell.length_b   1.000
_cell.length_c   1.000
_cell.angle_alpha   90.00
_cell.angle_beta   90.00
_cell.angle_gamma   90.00
#
_symmetry.space_group_name_H-M   'P 1'
#
loop_
_entity.id
_entity.type
_entity.pdbx_description
1 polymer ?
#
loop_
_entity_poly.entity_id
_entity_poly.type
_entity_poly.pdbx_seq_one_letter_code
_entity_poly.pdbx_strand_id
1 'polypeptide(L)'
;MKQGHNGRKTLYRGFVVRLDGWCAKLYETIGKSLVGRAMTAYTQEGAYLMHRKVTAGSGGGNAQGIRRRMSGILENSGTTRTLVRLANLFADCPLNIYGVFFLMYGLISTLMYVVQQLVGNRLDTEIGTTLTAGIIAVSAVPLLFSSDPLRVHVRSSRIGRFIMGEDHAAPAEQGSGRFNTVFGIYMALLFGVSMGLLSGFFNPVLVPVGALIIMLLFVLFLYPETGVVLAAAAAPILWIWDSHALVLQILLLLTWLSYLHKLLEGRRTVHLGLAGVIVLLFGCNYLLCGIGSDPVGGSVHDAVSGAIMISGYFLATNLMTTGRWADRCVKLFCTSVTVVGVLALLVRLWGQVAVAWCTQMGAETFLAILTPLCRTLGADGGLYLFVLPVLPLLLLYLTCARSIHTGAMYALLLLFLCAVIADGGMGWLWISLLIGMVLYLLCRSHHTLTVLLLLLLPLVCIALLLQLPAFAQFPPVALIRSELESLHKVAENSAAMAPFFRMLSDHPFGVGVGDGLVDVALAAYGGTHVPNSFWLRLWAQTGIQGLLLFALFSFLFLQRVLEYRKIAFDRNRRDKAVAICFGILLLLLLGTHVPIFENNYNLFVFWTLAGMTNACIRAGRDNEFRSLSDEDATVTSADITVSVS
;
A
#
# COMPACT_ATOMS: atom_id res chain seq x y z
N MET A 1 -11.75 -53.73 25.86
CA MET A 1 -10.89 -52.56 25.51
C MET A 1 -11.40 -51.65 24.38
N LYS A 2 -12.38 -52.01 23.54
CA LYS A 2 -12.92 -51.11 22.48
C LYS A 2 -14.00 -50.09 22.94
N GLN A 3 -14.64 -50.28 24.10
CA GLN A 3 -15.68 -49.35 24.61
C GLN A 3 -15.14 -48.06 25.27
N GLY A 4 -13.92 -48.09 25.84
CA GLY A 4 -13.32 -46.90 26.49
C GLY A 4 -12.87 -45.80 25.52
N HIS A 5 -12.66 -46.13 24.23
CA HIS A 5 -12.19 -45.18 23.22
C HIS A 5 -13.35 -44.34 22.62
N ASN A 6 -14.57 -44.89 22.57
CA ASN A 6 -15.76 -44.14 22.14
C ASN A 6 -16.25 -43.16 23.23
N GLY A 7 -16.18 -43.54 24.51
CA GLY A 7 -16.55 -42.67 25.63
C GLY A 7 -15.66 -41.42 25.79
N ARG A 8 -14.35 -41.54 25.50
CA ARG A 8 -13.43 -40.37 25.52
C ARG A 8 -13.66 -39.42 24.35
N LYS A 9 -14.01 -39.93 23.17
CA LYS A 9 -14.34 -39.10 21.99
C LYS A 9 -15.65 -38.32 22.18
N THR A 10 -16.65 -38.90 22.85
CA THR A 10 -17.91 -38.20 23.19
C THR A 10 -17.72 -37.18 24.30
N LEU A 11 -16.92 -37.46 25.32
CA LEU A 11 -16.56 -36.50 26.38
C LEU A 11 -15.78 -35.30 25.84
N TYR A 12 -14.78 -35.53 24.99
CA TYR A 12 -14.00 -34.46 24.37
C TYR A 12 -14.86 -33.59 23.44
N ARG A 13 -15.70 -34.19 22.59
CA ARG A 13 -16.66 -33.45 21.77
C ARG A 13 -17.64 -32.64 22.63
N GLY A 14 -18.15 -33.22 23.71
CA GLY A 14 -19.05 -32.52 24.64
C GLY A 14 -18.40 -31.33 25.35
N PHE A 15 -17.13 -31.45 25.74
CA PHE A 15 -16.36 -30.35 26.32
C PHE A 15 -16.12 -29.23 25.31
N VAL A 16 -15.67 -29.55 24.09
CA VAL A 16 -15.43 -28.58 23.01
C VAL A 16 -16.71 -27.79 22.68
N VAL A 17 -17.85 -28.49 22.55
CA VAL A 17 -19.14 -27.85 22.26
C VAL A 17 -19.60 -26.93 23.40
N ARG A 18 -19.40 -27.31 24.66
CA ARG A 18 -19.73 -26.45 25.81
C ARG A 18 -18.82 -25.22 25.90
N LEU A 19 -17.53 -25.40 25.66
CA LEU A 19 -16.55 -24.31 25.64
C LEU A 19 -16.87 -23.32 24.51
N ASP A 20 -17.27 -23.82 23.35
CA ASP A 20 -17.75 -23.02 22.23
C ASP A 20 -19.04 -22.25 22.53
N GLY A 21 -20.01 -22.90 23.16
CA GLY A 21 -21.22 -22.23 23.64
C GLY A 21 -20.93 -21.14 24.70
N TRP A 22 -19.95 -21.35 25.57
CA TRP A 22 -19.52 -20.33 26.54
C TRP A 22 -18.82 -19.15 25.86
N CYS A 23 -17.94 -19.42 24.89
CA CYS A 23 -17.29 -18.38 24.10
C CYS A 23 -18.32 -17.56 23.32
N ALA A 24 -19.30 -18.20 22.68
CA ALA A 24 -20.39 -17.52 21.98
C ALA A 24 -21.16 -16.55 22.91
N LYS A 25 -21.52 -16.98 24.12
CA LYS A 25 -22.16 -16.11 25.13
C LYS A 25 -21.27 -14.94 25.55
N LEU A 26 -19.97 -15.16 25.68
CA LEU A 26 -19.02 -14.11 26.06
C LEU A 26 -18.93 -13.04 24.95
N TYR A 27 -18.91 -13.44 23.68
CA TYR A 27 -19.01 -12.51 22.54
C TYR A 27 -20.32 -11.73 22.55
N GLU A 28 -21.44 -12.38 22.83
CA GLU A 28 -22.74 -11.72 22.91
C GLU A 28 -22.78 -10.68 24.04
N THR A 29 -22.18 -11.02 25.19
CA THR A 29 -22.10 -10.12 26.35
C THR A 29 -21.21 -8.91 26.06
N ILE A 30 -20.04 -9.12 25.43
CA ILE A 30 -19.16 -8.02 24.98
C ILE A 30 -19.89 -7.14 23.95
N GLY A 31 -20.61 -7.73 23.00
CA GLY A 31 -21.38 -7.00 22.00
C GLY A 31 -22.50 -6.14 22.61
N LYS A 32 -23.13 -6.58 23.71
CA LYS A 32 -24.18 -5.86 24.42
C LYS A 32 -23.67 -4.82 25.43
N SER A 33 -22.37 -4.84 25.75
CA SER A 33 -21.74 -3.88 26.67
C SER A 33 -21.78 -2.44 26.15
N LEU A 34 -21.61 -1.45 27.04
CA LEU A 34 -21.52 -0.03 26.66
C LEU A 34 -20.40 0.22 25.63
N VAL A 35 -19.24 -0.40 25.84
CA VAL A 35 -18.09 -0.31 24.92
C VAL A 35 -18.42 -0.97 23.58
N GLY A 36 -19.06 -2.14 23.59
CA GLY A 36 -19.48 -2.84 22.37
C GLY A 36 -20.49 -2.05 21.54
N ARG A 37 -21.45 -1.38 22.20
CA ARG A 37 -22.42 -0.50 21.53
C ARG A 37 -21.73 0.75 20.96
N ALA A 38 -20.88 1.43 21.73
CA ALA A 38 -20.12 2.58 21.27
C ALA A 38 -19.26 2.21 20.04
N MET A 39 -18.56 1.08 20.10
CA MET A 39 -17.70 0.58 19.01
C MET A 39 -18.46 0.11 17.76
N THR A 40 -19.79 0.02 17.79
CA THR A 40 -20.60 -0.44 16.65
C THR A 40 -21.65 0.58 16.17
N ALA A 41 -21.59 1.83 16.63
CA ALA A 41 -22.59 2.87 16.36
C ALA A 41 -22.26 3.84 15.19
N TYR A 42 -21.30 3.51 14.32
CA TYR A 42 -20.75 4.45 13.34
C TYR A 42 -21.77 4.95 12.27
N THR A 43 -22.73 4.13 11.83
CA THR A 43 -23.78 4.52 10.86
C THR A 43 -24.79 5.50 11.41
N GLN A 44 -25.10 5.45 12.72
CA GLN A 44 -26.03 6.41 13.32
C GLN A 44 -25.43 7.82 13.28
N GLU A 45 -24.17 7.99 13.65
CA GLU A 45 -23.48 9.29 13.63
C GLU A 45 -23.26 9.83 12.21
N GLY A 46 -22.90 8.94 11.26
CA GLY A 46 -22.73 9.31 9.85
C GLY A 46 -24.03 9.73 9.16
N ALA A 47 -25.15 9.06 9.49
CA ALA A 47 -26.47 9.38 8.97
C ALA A 47 -26.97 10.73 9.50
N TYR A 48 -26.80 11.04 10.79
CA TYR A 48 -27.19 12.34 11.37
C TYR A 48 -26.47 13.53 10.71
N LEU A 49 -25.18 13.41 10.41
CA LEU A 49 -24.41 14.47 9.75
C LEU A 49 -24.72 14.59 8.25
N MET A 50 -25.02 13.49 7.55
CA MET A 50 -25.52 13.54 6.17
C MET A 50 -26.94 14.12 6.09
N HIS A 51 -27.85 13.76 6.99
CA HIS A 51 -29.22 14.28 7.01
C HIS A 51 -29.25 15.80 7.28
N ARG A 52 -28.33 16.30 8.11
CA ARG A 52 -28.11 17.73 8.35
C ARG A 52 -27.48 18.46 7.14
N LYS A 53 -26.64 17.78 6.36
CA LYS A 53 -26.09 18.31 5.08
C LYS A 53 -27.11 18.32 3.94
N VAL A 54 -28.03 17.35 3.88
CA VAL A 54 -29.11 17.34 2.89
C VAL A 54 -30.12 18.46 3.17
N THR A 55 -30.35 18.78 4.43
CA THR A 55 -31.22 19.92 4.83
C THR A 55 -30.52 21.28 4.74
N ALA A 56 -29.20 21.37 4.94
CA ALA A 56 -28.42 22.59 4.69
C ALA A 56 -28.00 22.76 3.20
N GLY A 57 -28.13 21.70 2.38
CA GLY A 57 -27.65 21.62 1.00
C GLY A 57 -28.68 21.96 -0.07
N SER A 58 -29.91 22.35 0.28
CA SER A 58 -30.89 22.84 -0.70
C SER A 58 -30.48 24.17 -1.37
N GLY A 59 -29.36 24.79 -0.94
CA GLY A 59 -28.69 25.91 -1.62
C GLY A 59 -27.68 25.52 -2.72
N GLY A 60 -27.53 24.23 -3.07
CA GLY A 60 -26.46 23.70 -3.93
C GLY A 60 -26.55 23.97 -5.45
N GLY A 61 -27.44 24.85 -5.93
CA GLY A 61 -27.60 25.13 -7.36
C GLY A 61 -26.35 25.70 -8.05
N ASN A 62 -25.57 26.51 -7.33
CA ASN A 62 -24.36 27.14 -7.89
C ASN A 62 -23.20 26.16 -8.11
N ALA A 63 -22.98 25.19 -7.20
CA ALA A 63 -21.89 24.23 -7.35
C ALA A 63 -22.12 23.24 -8.51
N GLN A 64 -23.37 22.81 -8.73
CA GLN A 64 -23.73 22.02 -9.90
C GLN A 64 -23.66 22.82 -11.20
N GLY A 65 -24.06 24.10 -11.18
CA GLY A 65 -23.92 25.02 -12.33
C GLY A 65 -22.46 25.25 -12.73
N ILE A 66 -21.57 25.48 -11.76
CA ILE A 66 -20.13 25.64 -11.98
C ILE A 66 -19.51 24.34 -12.50
N ARG A 67 -19.89 23.18 -11.94
CA ARG A 67 -19.41 21.87 -12.41
C ARG A 67 -19.84 21.59 -13.85
N ARG A 68 -21.10 21.88 -14.21
CA ARG A 68 -21.59 21.72 -15.60
C ARG A 68 -20.90 22.69 -16.56
N ARG A 69 -20.63 23.93 -16.14
CA ARG A 69 -19.86 24.90 -16.94
C ARG A 69 -18.41 24.48 -17.13
N MET A 70 -17.72 24.04 -16.06
CA MET A 70 -16.33 23.55 -16.15
C MET A 70 -16.23 22.26 -16.97
N SER A 71 -17.15 21.31 -16.79
CA SER A 71 -17.24 20.10 -17.61
C SER A 71 -17.47 20.47 -19.09
N GLY A 72 -18.39 21.40 -19.39
CA GLY A 72 -18.60 21.91 -20.74
C GLY A 72 -17.39 22.64 -21.34
N ILE A 73 -16.59 23.33 -20.54
CA ILE A 73 -15.34 23.98 -20.98
C ILE A 73 -14.24 22.94 -21.22
N LEU A 74 -14.12 21.91 -20.37
CA LEU A 74 -13.10 20.86 -20.49
C LEU A 74 -13.41 19.87 -21.63
N GLU A 75 -14.67 19.50 -21.82
CA GLU A 75 -15.11 18.67 -22.95
C GLU A 75 -14.98 19.40 -24.29
N ASN A 76 -15.03 20.74 -24.27
CA ASN A 76 -14.76 21.59 -25.43
C ASN A 76 -13.31 22.08 -25.52
N SER A 77 -12.46 21.79 -24.53
CA SER A 77 -11.06 22.18 -24.58
C SER A 77 -10.35 21.38 -25.66
N GLY A 78 -9.66 22.07 -26.56
CA GLY A 78 -8.91 21.42 -27.63
C GLY A 78 -7.87 20.44 -27.10
N THR A 79 -7.31 20.73 -25.91
CA THR A 79 -6.22 19.97 -25.27
C THR A 79 -6.63 18.56 -24.84
N THR A 80 -7.82 18.39 -24.24
CA THR A 80 -8.32 17.05 -23.84
C THR A 80 -8.67 16.23 -25.06
N ARG A 81 -9.29 16.84 -26.08
CA ARG A 81 -9.57 16.17 -27.36
C ARG A 81 -8.29 15.78 -28.08
N THR A 82 -7.25 16.62 -28.09
CA THR A 82 -5.96 16.26 -28.70
C THR A 82 -5.24 15.18 -27.92
N LEU A 83 -5.24 15.24 -26.58
CA LEU A 83 -4.63 14.20 -25.75
C LEU A 83 -5.31 12.86 -25.95
N VAL A 84 -6.66 12.81 -25.92
CA VAL A 84 -7.44 11.58 -26.18
C VAL A 84 -7.30 11.08 -27.62
N ARG A 85 -7.06 11.97 -28.59
CA ARG A 85 -6.74 11.56 -29.98
C ARG A 85 -5.34 10.97 -30.09
N LEU A 86 -4.32 11.62 -29.52
CA LEU A 86 -2.93 11.12 -29.50
C LEU A 86 -2.82 9.78 -28.77
N ALA A 87 -3.45 9.70 -27.62
CA ALA A 87 -3.72 8.51 -26.83
C ALA A 87 -4.24 7.33 -27.64
N ASN A 88 -5.37 7.52 -28.32
CA ASN A 88 -5.97 6.49 -29.16
C ASN A 88 -5.07 6.18 -30.36
N LEU A 89 -4.44 7.19 -30.95
CA LEU A 89 -3.51 7.02 -32.07
C LEU A 89 -2.32 6.13 -31.69
N PHE A 90 -1.69 6.33 -30.52
CA PHE A 90 -0.60 5.47 -30.04
C PHE A 90 -1.10 4.08 -29.65
N ALA A 91 -2.25 3.98 -28.96
CA ALA A 91 -2.78 2.70 -28.54
C ALA A 91 -3.24 1.82 -29.73
N ASP A 92 -3.75 2.44 -30.80
CA ASP A 92 -4.25 1.76 -32.00
C ASP A 92 -3.16 1.57 -33.07
N CYS A 93 -1.94 2.06 -32.80
CA CYS A 93 -0.79 1.87 -33.65
C CYS A 93 -0.32 0.39 -33.60
N PRO A 94 -0.11 -0.27 -34.75
CA PRO A 94 0.39 -1.64 -34.80
C PRO A 94 1.85 -1.75 -34.30
N LEU A 95 2.16 -2.87 -33.65
CA LEU A 95 3.47 -3.12 -33.03
C LEU A 95 4.65 -3.09 -34.01
N ASN A 96 4.42 -3.47 -35.27
CA ASN A 96 5.43 -3.38 -36.32
C ASN A 96 5.99 -1.95 -36.49
N ILE A 97 5.19 -0.90 -36.29
CA ILE A 97 5.64 0.50 -36.38
C ILE A 97 6.57 0.83 -35.22
N TYR A 98 6.26 0.39 -33.99
CA TYR A 98 7.15 0.51 -32.85
C TYR A 98 8.45 -0.29 -33.05
N GLY A 99 8.36 -1.48 -33.64
CA GLY A 99 9.51 -2.28 -34.03
C GLY A 99 10.42 -1.56 -35.01
N VAL A 100 9.88 -0.95 -36.07
CA VAL A 100 10.66 -0.18 -37.05
C VAL A 100 11.35 1.02 -36.38
N PHE A 101 10.63 1.73 -35.50
CA PHE A 101 11.19 2.85 -34.75
C PHE A 101 12.38 2.42 -33.89
N PHE A 102 12.21 1.40 -33.02
CA PHE A 102 13.28 0.96 -32.12
C PHE A 102 14.45 0.27 -32.84
N LEU A 103 14.18 -0.43 -33.96
CA LEU A 103 15.21 -1.02 -34.80
C LEU A 103 16.09 0.07 -35.42
N MET A 104 15.49 1.07 -36.07
CA MET A 104 16.23 2.17 -36.70
C MET A 104 16.95 3.02 -35.66
N TYR A 105 16.29 3.33 -34.54
CA TYR A 105 16.91 4.00 -33.41
C TYR A 105 18.14 3.26 -32.89
N GLY A 106 18.02 1.96 -32.62
CA GLY A 106 19.12 1.15 -32.09
C GLY A 106 20.29 1.02 -33.08
N LEU A 107 20.01 0.76 -34.36
CA LEU A 107 21.05 0.64 -35.40
C LEU A 107 21.81 1.95 -35.64
N ILE A 108 21.12 3.09 -35.61
CA ILE A 108 21.76 4.39 -35.84
C ILE A 108 22.50 4.83 -34.58
N SER A 109 21.95 4.54 -33.40
CA SER A 109 22.64 4.76 -32.13
C SER A 109 23.95 3.95 -32.06
N THR A 110 23.93 2.66 -32.39
CA THR A 110 25.16 1.84 -32.41
C THR A 110 26.18 2.38 -33.39
N LEU A 111 25.75 2.72 -34.61
CA LEU A 111 26.63 3.31 -35.61
C LEU A 111 27.26 4.63 -35.11
N MET A 112 26.46 5.50 -34.50
CA MET A 112 26.92 6.79 -33.97
C MET A 112 27.98 6.61 -32.88
N TYR A 113 27.76 5.69 -31.93
CA TYR A 113 28.73 5.42 -30.87
C TYR A 113 29.99 4.72 -31.38
N VAL A 114 29.89 3.82 -32.38
CA VAL A 114 31.05 3.21 -33.03
C VAL A 114 31.89 4.26 -33.75
N VAL A 115 31.25 5.20 -34.47
CA VAL A 115 31.95 6.31 -35.14
C VAL A 115 32.62 7.22 -34.11
N GLN A 116 31.96 7.54 -33.00
CA GLN A 116 32.55 8.33 -31.91
C GLN A 116 33.76 7.65 -31.27
N GLN A 117 33.73 6.33 -31.11
CA GLN A 117 34.87 5.53 -30.62
C GLN A 117 36.05 5.55 -31.60
N LEU A 118 35.78 5.42 -32.90
CA LEU A 118 36.83 5.35 -33.93
C LEU A 118 37.46 6.72 -34.26
N VAL A 119 36.68 7.81 -34.25
CA VAL A 119 37.11 9.15 -34.71
C VAL A 119 37.48 10.07 -33.54
N GLY A 120 36.82 9.93 -32.39
CA GLY A 120 36.88 10.92 -31.31
C GLY A 120 37.96 10.69 -30.25
N ASN A 121 38.64 9.54 -30.25
CA ASN A 121 39.57 9.10 -29.19
C ASN A 121 39.00 9.26 -27.76
N ARG A 122 37.67 9.26 -27.62
CA ARG A 122 36.94 9.29 -26.34
C ARG A 122 36.85 7.86 -25.81
N LEU A 123 37.94 7.42 -25.20
CA LEU A 123 38.06 6.12 -24.49
C LEU A 123 37.05 5.95 -23.33
N ASP A 124 36.37 7.03 -22.93
CA ASP A 124 35.35 7.00 -21.87
C ASP A 124 33.97 6.54 -22.34
N THR A 125 33.77 6.26 -23.63
CA THR A 125 32.53 5.62 -24.09
C THR A 125 32.56 4.13 -23.75
N GLU A 126 32.07 3.80 -22.55
CA GLU A 126 31.92 2.43 -22.06
C GLU A 126 31.31 1.53 -23.13
N ILE A 127 31.95 0.39 -23.40
CA ILE A 127 31.47 -0.67 -24.31
C ILE A 127 30.03 -1.10 -23.94
N GLY A 128 29.59 -0.89 -22.69
CA GLY A 128 28.21 -1.10 -22.27
C GLY A 128 27.19 -0.24 -23.01
N THR A 129 27.53 1.00 -23.39
CA THR A 129 26.61 1.91 -24.08
C THR A 129 26.37 1.54 -25.55
N THR A 130 27.41 1.06 -26.24
CA THR A 130 27.29 0.50 -27.59
C THR A 130 26.52 -0.82 -27.57
N LEU A 131 26.81 -1.68 -26.57
CA LEU A 131 26.12 -2.96 -26.41
C LEU A 131 24.62 -2.77 -26.12
N THR A 132 24.26 -1.81 -25.26
CA THR A 132 22.85 -1.51 -24.94
C THR A 132 22.08 -1.00 -26.15
N ALA A 133 22.67 -0.11 -26.97
CA ALA A 133 22.06 0.32 -28.23
C ALA A 133 21.85 -0.88 -29.20
N GLY A 134 22.79 -1.82 -29.25
CA GLY A 134 22.68 -3.04 -30.05
C GLY A 134 21.58 -3.97 -29.54
N ILE A 135 21.47 -4.14 -28.21
CA ILE A 135 20.40 -4.91 -27.57
C ILE A 135 19.03 -4.30 -27.89
N ILE A 136 18.90 -2.96 -27.89
CA ILE A 136 17.66 -2.28 -28.27
C ILE A 136 17.26 -2.66 -29.71
N ALA A 137 18.20 -2.60 -30.66
CA ALA A 137 17.92 -3.00 -32.05
C ALA A 137 17.47 -4.46 -32.16
N VAL A 138 18.16 -5.38 -31.47
CA VAL A 138 17.82 -6.82 -31.47
C VAL A 138 16.46 -7.07 -30.82
N SER A 139 16.17 -6.39 -29.71
CA SER A 139 14.89 -6.51 -28.97
C SER A 139 13.68 -5.99 -29.77
N ALA A 140 13.92 -5.16 -30.79
CA ALA A 140 12.88 -4.64 -31.67
C ALA A 140 12.46 -5.64 -32.77
N VAL A 141 13.30 -6.63 -33.08
CA VAL A 141 13.04 -7.61 -34.16
C VAL A 141 11.73 -8.39 -33.97
N PRO A 142 11.41 -8.93 -32.77
CA PRO A 142 10.13 -9.61 -32.54
C PRO A 142 8.91 -8.72 -32.79
N LEU A 143 9.02 -7.41 -32.56
CA LEU A 143 7.92 -6.46 -32.72
C LEU A 143 7.55 -6.24 -34.19
N LEU A 144 8.51 -6.40 -35.12
CA LEU A 144 8.30 -6.23 -36.56
C LEU A 144 7.29 -7.23 -37.13
N PHE A 145 7.19 -8.42 -36.54
CA PHE A 145 6.32 -9.50 -37.01
C PHE A 145 4.89 -9.42 -36.46
N SER A 146 4.58 -8.46 -35.59
CA SER A 146 3.24 -8.30 -35.03
C SER A 146 2.49 -7.15 -35.70
N SER A 147 1.42 -7.48 -36.42
CA SER A 147 0.51 -6.50 -37.04
C SER A 147 -0.60 -6.03 -36.11
N ASP A 148 -0.70 -6.60 -34.91
CA ASP A 148 -1.73 -6.24 -33.96
C ASP A 148 -1.45 -4.88 -33.29
N PRO A 149 -2.49 -4.12 -32.95
CA PRO A 149 -2.34 -2.86 -32.23
C PRO A 149 -1.82 -3.09 -30.81
N LEU A 150 -1.01 -2.13 -30.33
CA LEU A 150 -0.45 -2.14 -28.98
C LEU A 150 -1.52 -2.37 -27.89
N ARG A 151 -2.71 -1.76 -28.06
CA ARG A 151 -3.86 -1.93 -27.16
C ARG A 151 -4.27 -3.39 -27.00
N VAL A 152 -4.23 -4.19 -28.07
CA VAL A 152 -4.61 -5.62 -28.03
C VAL A 152 -3.58 -6.41 -27.24
N HIS A 153 -2.28 -6.18 -27.43
CA HIS A 153 -1.22 -6.86 -26.68
C HIS A 153 -1.16 -6.45 -25.21
N VAL A 154 -1.31 -5.16 -24.92
CA VAL A 154 -1.39 -4.68 -23.54
C VAL A 154 -2.61 -5.30 -22.85
N ARG A 155 -3.78 -5.32 -23.51
CA ARG A 155 -5.01 -5.90 -22.93
C ARG A 155 -5.07 -7.43 -22.95
N SER A 156 -4.30 -8.13 -23.79
CA SER A 156 -4.22 -9.60 -23.79
C SER A 156 -3.18 -10.11 -22.79
N SER A 157 -2.15 -9.31 -22.49
CA SER A 157 -1.12 -9.66 -21.51
C SER A 157 -1.69 -9.83 -20.10
N ARG A 158 -1.13 -10.77 -19.32
CA ARG A 158 -1.53 -10.99 -17.92
C ARG A 158 -1.28 -9.74 -17.07
N ILE A 159 -0.16 -9.06 -17.32
CA ILE A 159 0.24 -7.84 -16.62
C ILE A 159 -0.71 -6.69 -16.96
N GLY A 160 -1.01 -6.44 -18.24
CA GLY A 160 -1.90 -5.35 -18.63
C GLY A 160 -3.37 -5.59 -18.27
N ARG A 161 -3.87 -6.84 -18.31
CA ARG A 161 -5.21 -7.18 -17.75
C ARG A 161 -5.30 -6.89 -16.25
N PHE A 162 -4.20 -7.12 -15.54
CA PHE A 162 -4.12 -6.88 -14.12
C PHE A 162 -4.02 -5.38 -13.79
N ILE A 163 -3.26 -4.62 -14.57
CA ILE A 163 -3.03 -3.17 -14.44
C ILE A 163 -4.27 -2.34 -14.86
N MET A 164 -4.96 -2.70 -15.94
CA MET A 164 -6.10 -1.92 -16.51
C MET A 164 -7.48 -2.44 -16.07
N GLY A 165 -7.55 -3.74 -15.77
CA GLY A 165 -8.73 -4.41 -15.25
C GLY A 165 -9.60 -5.22 -16.19
N GLU A 166 -10.27 -6.22 -15.60
CA GLU A 166 -10.98 -7.29 -16.31
C GLU A 166 -12.29 -6.77 -16.91
N ASP A 167 -12.94 -5.81 -16.25
CA ASP A 167 -14.19 -5.20 -16.73
C ASP A 167 -14.02 -4.34 -18.00
N HIS A 168 -12.78 -3.98 -18.34
CA HIS A 168 -12.47 -3.22 -19.54
C HIS A 168 -11.80 -4.09 -20.62
N ALA A 169 -11.75 -5.41 -20.37
CA ALA A 169 -11.39 -6.42 -21.34
C ALA A 169 -12.66 -6.88 -22.07
N ALA A 170 -13.07 -6.16 -23.11
CA ALA A 170 -14.12 -6.60 -24.03
C ALA A 170 -13.78 -6.17 -25.47
N PRO A 171 -14.39 -6.83 -26.46
CA PRO A 171 -13.79 -7.79 -27.39
C PRO A 171 -12.80 -7.14 -28.36
N ALA A 172 -11.93 -7.97 -28.95
CA ALA A 172 -10.93 -7.60 -29.96
C ALA A 172 -11.48 -6.93 -31.25
N GLU A 173 -12.79 -6.64 -31.32
CA GLU A 173 -13.49 -6.32 -32.56
C GLU A 173 -13.79 -4.82 -32.78
N GLN A 174 -13.50 -3.93 -31.83
CA GLN A 174 -13.70 -2.47 -32.01
C GLN A 174 -12.43 -1.71 -32.42
N GLY A 175 -11.62 -2.31 -33.29
CA GLY A 175 -10.45 -1.69 -33.92
C GLY A 175 -10.65 -1.43 -35.42
N SER A 176 -11.79 -0.88 -35.84
CA SER A 176 -12.07 -0.60 -37.26
C SER A 176 -11.62 0.78 -37.74
N GLY A 177 -10.71 1.44 -37.01
CA GLY A 177 -9.98 2.59 -37.54
C GLY A 177 -8.89 2.10 -38.48
N ARG A 178 -9.05 2.28 -39.80
CA ARG A 178 -7.99 2.02 -40.80
C ARG A 178 -6.80 2.96 -40.52
N PHE A 179 -5.87 2.53 -39.67
CA PHE A 179 -4.59 3.21 -39.52
C PHE A 179 -3.81 3.06 -40.83
N ASN A 180 -3.26 4.14 -41.37
CA ASN A 180 -2.45 4.06 -42.58
C ASN A 180 -1.07 3.51 -42.21
N THR A 181 -0.92 2.18 -42.23
CA THR A 181 0.29 1.45 -41.84
C THR A 181 1.52 1.92 -42.63
N VAL A 182 1.35 2.27 -43.91
CA VAL A 182 2.45 2.74 -44.76
C VAL A 182 2.99 4.07 -44.26
N PHE A 183 2.11 5.06 -44.06
CA PHE A 183 2.51 6.37 -43.52
C PHE A 183 3.13 6.24 -42.12
N GLY A 184 2.56 5.36 -41.28
CA GLY A 184 3.08 5.07 -39.95
C GLY A 184 4.51 4.49 -39.96
N ILE A 185 4.80 3.56 -40.85
CA ILE A 185 6.16 2.99 -41.02
C ILE A 185 7.16 4.07 -41.46
N TYR A 186 6.79 4.93 -42.43
CA TYR A 186 7.64 6.04 -42.86
C TYR A 186 7.94 7.00 -41.71
N MET A 187 6.92 7.35 -40.91
CA MET A 187 7.10 8.21 -39.74
C MET A 187 7.97 7.56 -38.67
N ALA A 188 7.76 6.28 -38.36
CA ALA A 188 8.60 5.54 -37.42
C ALA A 188 10.07 5.48 -37.87
N LEU A 189 10.33 5.32 -39.16
CA LEU A 189 11.67 5.34 -39.72
C LEU A 189 12.31 6.72 -39.57
N LEU A 190 11.60 7.79 -39.93
CA LEU A 190 12.11 9.17 -39.83
C LEU A 190 12.36 9.59 -38.37
N PHE A 191 11.45 9.25 -37.46
CA PHE A 191 11.62 9.48 -36.02
C PHE A 191 12.72 8.62 -35.41
N GLY A 192 12.85 7.35 -35.83
CA GLY A 192 13.90 6.44 -35.36
C GLY A 192 15.29 6.92 -35.78
N VAL A 193 15.44 7.38 -37.03
CA VAL A 193 16.68 7.96 -37.54
C VAL A 193 17.05 9.25 -36.82
N SER A 194 16.10 10.18 -36.68
CA SER A 194 16.36 11.46 -36.01
C SER A 194 16.71 11.27 -34.53
N MET A 195 15.97 10.43 -33.79
CA MET A 195 16.30 10.09 -32.41
C MET A 195 17.64 9.35 -32.28
N GLY A 196 17.98 8.47 -33.24
CA GLY A 196 19.26 7.75 -33.25
C GLY A 196 20.45 8.67 -33.51
N LEU A 197 20.28 9.72 -34.32
CA LEU A 197 21.32 10.76 -34.47
C LEU A 197 21.45 11.60 -33.19
N LEU A 198 20.33 11.92 -32.54
CA LEU A 198 20.29 12.64 -31.26
C LEU A 198 20.91 11.85 -30.10
N SER A 199 20.94 10.51 -30.17
CA SER A 199 21.62 9.68 -29.17
C SER A 199 23.14 9.91 -29.14
N GLY A 200 23.72 10.59 -30.13
CA GLY A 200 25.12 11.02 -30.05
C GLY A 200 25.39 12.02 -28.91
N PHE A 201 24.35 12.64 -28.35
CA PHE A 201 24.44 13.64 -27.27
C PHE A 201 23.94 13.12 -25.91
N PHE A 202 23.14 12.05 -25.87
CA PHE A 202 22.52 11.53 -24.66
C PHE A 202 22.54 10.00 -24.65
N ASN A 203 22.54 9.38 -23.46
CA ASN A 203 22.58 7.92 -23.33
C ASN A 203 21.43 7.24 -24.10
N PRO A 204 21.69 6.19 -24.91
CA PRO A 204 20.69 5.56 -25.77
C PRO A 204 19.54 4.89 -24.99
N VAL A 205 19.72 4.64 -23.69
CA VAL A 205 18.68 4.11 -22.79
C VAL A 205 17.58 5.15 -22.51
N LEU A 206 17.85 6.44 -22.72
CA LEU A 206 16.92 7.51 -22.35
C LEU A 206 15.63 7.51 -23.19
N VAL A 207 15.71 7.16 -24.47
CA VAL A 207 14.54 7.07 -25.37
C VAL A 207 13.59 5.93 -24.98
N PRO A 208 14.03 4.67 -24.80
CA PRO A 208 13.12 3.60 -24.36
C PRO A 208 12.57 3.84 -22.94
N VAL A 209 13.38 4.37 -22.01
CA VAL A 209 12.90 4.73 -20.67
C VAL A 209 11.86 5.85 -20.76
N GLY A 210 12.11 6.89 -21.56
CA GLY A 210 11.17 7.97 -21.81
C GLY A 210 9.86 7.49 -22.42
N ALA A 211 9.92 6.58 -23.39
CA ALA A 211 8.72 5.98 -24.00
C ALA A 211 7.89 5.18 -22.97
N LEU A 212 8.54 4.45 -22.07
CA LEU A 212 7.89 3.73 -20.97
C LEU A 212 7.22 4.71 -20.00
N ILE A 213 7.91 5.78 -19.60
CA ILE A 213 7.35 6.83 -18.73
C ILE A 213 6.14 7.50 -19.38
N ILE A 214 6.20 7.84 -20.68
CA ILE A 214 5.07 8.43 -21.42
C ILE A 214 3.89 7.45 -21.48
N MET A 215 4.14 6.16 -21.74
CA MET A 215 3.10 5.13 -21.71
C MET A 215 2.47 5.04 -20.30
N LEU A 216 3.28 5.05 -19.25
CA LEU A 216 2.81 4.99 -17.87
C LEU A 216 1.94 6.20 -17.51
N LEU A 217 2.40 7.41 -17.85
CA LEU A 217 1.65 8.66 -17.68
C LEU A 217 0.30 8.57 -18.40
N PHE A 218 0.31 8.07 -19.62
CA PHE A 218 -0.90 7.91 -20.41
C PHE A 218 -1.89 6.93 -19.76
N VAL A 219 -1.40 5.78 -19.29
CA VAL A 219 -2.22 4.82 -18.53
C VAL A 219 -2.78 5.45 -17.25
N LEU A 220 -1.99 6.24 -16.53
CA LEU A 220 -2.43 6.94 -15.32
C LEU A 220 -3.56 7.96 -15.60
N PHE A 221 -3.44 8.72 -16.69
CA PHE A 221 -4.49 9.66 -17.12
C PHE A 221 -5.79 8.92 -17.50
N LEU A 222 -5.68 7.79 -18.21
CA LEU A 222 -6.84 6.97 -18.59
C LEU A 222 -7.43 6.19 -17.42
N TYR A 223 -6.62 5.76 -16.46
CA TYR A 223 -6.99 4.87 -15.37
C TYR A 223 -6.23 5.28 -14.08
N PRO A 224 -6.71 6.31 -13.36
CA PRO A 224 -6.05 6.77 -12.14
C PRO A 224 -6.06 5.72 -11.03
N GLU A 225 -6.95 4.72 -11.10
CA GLU A 225 -6.99 3.57 -10.20
C GLU A 225 -5.68 2.79 -10.25
N THR A 226 -5.14 2.61 -11.46
CA THR A 226 -3.87 1.94 -11.71
C THR A 226 -2.73 2.62 -10.95
N GLY A 227 -2.77 3.93 -10.79
CA GLY A 227 -1.69 4.63 -10.11
C GLY A 227 -1.65 4.43 -8.60
N VAL A 228 -2.80 4.25 -7.93
CA VAL A 228 -2.81 3.84 -6.52
C VAL A 228 -2.34 2.40 -6.37
N VAL A 229 -2.74 1.54 -7.30
CA VAL A 229 -2.28 0.14 -7.34
C VAL A 229 -0.77 0.07 -7.55
N LEU A 230 -0.23 0.87 -8.45
CA LEU A 230 1.21 1.00 -8.67
C LEU A 230 1.92 1.61 -7.47
N ALA A 231 1.36 2.65 -6.84
CA ALA A 231 1.96 3.27 -5.66
C ALA A 231 2.05 2.29 -4.48
N ALA A 232 0.99 1.49 -4.26
CA ALA A 232 1.00 0.45 -3.24
C ALA A 232 1.99 -0.69 -3.56
N ALA A 233 2.12 -1.08 -4.82
CA ALA A 233 3.06 -2.14 -5.23
C ALA A 233 4.52 -1.67 -5.24
N ALA A 234 4.76 -0.47 -5.75
CA ALA A 234 6.07 0.16 -5.77
C ALA A 234 6.55 0.44 -4.35
N ALA A 235 5.65 0.43 -3.37
CA ALA A 235 5.95 0.97 -2.08
C ALA A 235 7.13 0.30 -1.35
N PRO A 236 7.01 -0.98 -0.99
CA PRO A 236 8.11 -1.69 -0.33
C PRO A 236 9.33 -1.87 -1.25
N ILE A 237 9.18 -1.75 -2.58
CA ILE A 237 10.28 -1.89 -3.55
C ILE A 237 11.15 -0.63 -3.58
N LEU A 238 10.51 0.54 -3.65
CA LEU A 238 11.20 1.82 -3.72
C LEU A 238 11.97 2.10 -2.44
N TRP A 239 11.51 1.60 -1.29
CA TRP A 239 12.17 1.73 0.01
C TRP A 239 13.65 1.29 0.02
N ILE A 240 14.07 0.43 -0.91
CA ILE A 240 15.46 -0.04 -1.05
C ILE A 240 16.43 1.07 -1.50
N TRP A 241 15.94 2.10 -2.21
CA TRP A 241 16.75 3.09 -2.93
C TRP A 241 16.79 4.43 -2.21
N ASP A 242 17.90 5.17 -2.28
CA ASP A 242 18.05 6.46 -1.55
C ASP A 242 17.05 7.55 -1.99
N SER A 243 16.56 7.53 -3.24
CA SER A 243 15.56 8.47 -3.77
C SER A 243 14.10 8.01 -3.62
N HIS A 244 13.82 7.16 -2.65
CA HIS A 244 12.55 6.46 -2.44
C HIS A 244 11.33 7.38 -2.28
N ALA A 245 11.45 8.47 -1.52
CA ALA A 245 10.33 9.35 -1.22
C ALA A 245 9.88 10.17 -2.44
N LEU A 246 10.83 10.70 -3.23
CA LEU A 246 10.55 11.57 -4.37
C LEU A 246 9.80 10.84 -5.49
N VAL A 247 10.23 9.63 -5.84
CA VAL A 247 9.59 8.83 -6.90
C VAL A 247 8.13 8.53 -6.53
N LEU A 248 7.88 8.18 -5.27
CA LEU A 248 6.53 7.91 -4.79
C LEU A 248 5.67 9.18 -4.76
N GLN A 249 6.22 10.31 -4.30
CA GLN A 249 5.51 11.60 -4.33
C GLN A 249 5.13 12.00 -5.76
N ILE A 250 6.04 11.86 -6.72
CA ILE A 250 5.76 12.16 -8.13
C ILE A 250 4.62 11.28 -8.63
N LEU A 251 4.64 9.97 -8.33
CA LEU A 251 3.55 9.06 -8.70
C LEU A 251 2.21 9.46 -8.06
N LEU A 252 2.21 9.90 -6.80
CA LEU A 252 1.02 10.38 -6.08
C LEU A 252 0.48 11.70 -6.65
N LEU A 253 1.36 12.63 -7.00
CA LEU A 253 0.98 13.89 -7.64
C LEU A 253 0.40 13.64 -9.03
N LEU A 254 1.00 12.76 -9.82
CA LEU A 254 0.48 12.37 -11.14
C LEU A 254 -0.89 11.68 -11.05
N THR A 255 -1.10 10.86 -10.03
CA THR A 255 -2.43 10.26 -9.77
C THR A 255 -3.45 11.28 -9.32
N TRP A 256 -3.06 12.24 -8.48
CA TRP A 256 -3.92 13.38 -8.12
C TRP A 256 -4.30 14.21 -9.34
N LEU A 257 -3.35 14.56 -10.20
CA LEU A 257 -3.63 15.29 -11.44
C LEU A 257 -4.61 14.53 -12.32
N SER A 258 -4.42 13.22 -12.47
CA SER A 258 -5.32 12.35 -13.23
C SER A 258 -6.72 12.25 -12.61
N TYR A 259 -6.79 12.16 -11.28
CA TYR A 259 -8.06 12.14 -10.53
C TYR A 259 -8.80 13.47 -10.62
N LEU A 260 -8.11 14.59 -10.38
CA LEU A 260 -8.66 15.95 -10.45
C LEU A 260 -9.17 16.25 -11.86
N HIS A 261 -8.42 15.86 -12.88
CA HIS A 261 -8.85 15.99 -14.27
C HIS A 261 -10.22 15.32 -14.48
N LYS A 262 -10.37 14.05 -14.07
CA LYS A 262 -11.64 13.32 -14.18
C LYS A 262 -12.74 13.83 -13.24
N LEU A 263 -12.37 14.42 -12.12
CA LEU A 263 -13.30 15.05 -11.19
C LEU A 263 -13.90 16.32 -11.82
N LEU A 264 -13.08 17.13 -12.48
CA LEU A 264 -13.51 18.33 -13.20
C LEU A 264 -14.34 18.00 -14.45
N GLU A 265 -14.04 16.91 -15.15
CA GLU A 265 -14.90 16.35 -16.22
C GLU A 265 -16.26 15.85 -15.68
N GLY A 266 -16.42 15.71 -14.37
CA GLY A 266 -17.64 15.22 -13.75
C GLY A 266 -17.82 13.70 -13.81
N ARG A 267 -16.85 12.95 -14.35
CA ARG A 267 -16.85 11.48 -14.43
C ARG A 267 -16.62 10.78 -13.08
N ARG A 268 -16.18 11.54 -12.08
CA ARG A 268 -15.93 11.05 -10.71
C ARG A 268 -16.63 11.92 -9.68
N THR A 269 -16.85 11.36 -8.49
CA THR A 269 -17.39 12.06 -7.32
C THR A 269 -16.45 11.86 -6.14
N VAL A 270 -16.32 12.90 -5.30
CA VAL A 270 -15.55 12.83 -4.05
C VAL A 270 -16.44 12.25 -2.96
N HIS A 271 -15.95 11.21 -2.30
CA HIS A 271 -16.60 10.61 -1.15
C HIS A 271 -15.80 10.94 0.10
N LEU A 272 -16.25 11.96 0.83
CA LEU A 272 -15.64 12.39 2.09
C LEU A 272 -16.54 12.00 3.26
N GLY A 273 -16.26 10.86 3.89
CA GLY A 273 -16.91 10.46 5.14
C GLY A 273 -16.30 11.16 6.36
N LEU A 274 -16.90 10.97 7.55
CA LEU A 274 -16.45 11.59 8.80
C LEU A 274 -14.98 11.29 9.11
N ALA A 275 -14.56 10.02 9.02
CA ALA A 275 -13.15 9.66 9.17
C ALA A 275 -12.24 10.43 8.20
N GLY A 276 -12.68 10.63 6.95
CA GLY A 276 -11.92 11.39 5.96
C GLY A 276 -11.84 12.89 6.25
N VAL A 277 -12.86 13.48 6.89
CA VAL A 277 -12.78 14.87 7.38
C VAL A 277 -11.68 15.00 8.43
N ILE A 278 -11.56 14.03 9.34
CA ILE A 278 -10.54 14.05 10.39
C ILE A 278 -9.14 13.84 9.80
N VAL A 279 -8.98 12.96 8.79
CA VAL A 279 -7.72 12.84 8.05
C VAL A 279 -7.34 14.18 7.40
N LEU A 280 -8.32 14.90 6.85
CA LEU A 280 -8.08 16.20 6.23
C LEU A 280 -7.63 17.23 7.27
N LEU A 281 -8.32 17.30 8.42
CA LEU A 281 -7.93 18.16 9.54
C LEU A 281 -6.54 17.82 10.06
N PHE A 282 -6.22 16.52 10.18
CA PHE A 282 -4.90 16.05 10.58
C PHE A 282 -3.83 16.45 9.56
N GLY A 283 -4.08 16.28 8.27
CA GLY A 283 -3.16 16.70 7.20
C GLY A 283 -2.96 18.23 7.16
N CYS A 284 -4.03 19.01 7.37
CA CYS A 284 -3.92 20.46 7.52
C CYS A 284 -3.11 20.85 8.76
N ASN A 285 -3.34 20.20 9.90
CA ASN A 285 -2.57 20.42 11.11
C ASN A 285 -1.08 20.09 10.90
N TYR A 286 -0.78 18.97 10.24
CA TYR A 286 0.57 18.55 9.91
C TYR A 286 1.29 19.58 9.03
N LEU A 287 0.61 20.13 8.02
CA LEU A 287 1.12 21.23 7.20
C LEU A 287 1.36 22.52 8.00
N LEU A 288 0.39 22.92 8.81
CA LEU A 288 0.48 24.15 9.59
C LEU A 288 1.62 24.08 10.62
N CYS A 289 1.81 22.94 11.28
CA CYS A 289 2.92 22.71 12.21
C CYS A 289 4.29 22.81 11.52
N GLY A 290 4.42 22.38 10.26
CA GLY A 290 5.69 22.50 9.52
C GLY A 290 5.90 23.84 8.80
N ILE A 291 4.85 24.64 8.59
CA ILE A 291 4.98 26.02 8.09
C ILE A 291 5.29 26.98 9.26
N GLY A 292 4.72 26.72 10.44
CA GLY A 292 4.83 27.59 11.62
C GLY A 292 6.09 27.40 12.47
N SER A 293 7.03 26.55 12.06
CA SER A 293 8.29 26.30 12.78
C SER A 293 9.40 27.30 12.36
N ASP A 294 9.98 28.04 13.32
CA ASP A 294 11.18 28.89 13.16
C ASP A 294 12.49 28.07 13.08
N PRO A 295 13.64 28.58 12.58
CA PRO A 295 13.95 29.31 11.35
C PRO A 295 14.78 28.43 10.36
N VAL A 296 14.64 27.11 10.38
CA VAL A 296 15.36 26.22 9.47
C VAL A 296 14.40 25.81 8.34
N GLY A 297 14.58 26.38 7.15
CA GLY A 297 13.74 26.13 5.96
C GLY A 297 13.61 24.67 5.49
N GLY A 298 14.12 23.70 6.24
CA GLY A 298 13.90 22.26 6.04
C GLY A 298 12.50 21.78 6.45
N SER A 299 11.79 22.47 7.36
CA SER A 299 10.49 21.98 7.86
C SER A 299 9.37 21.99 6.82
N VAL A 300 9.36 22.96 5.90
CA VAL A 300 8.29 23.10 4.90
C VAL A 300 8.34 21.96 3.88
N HIS A 301 9.54 21.55 3.45
CA HIS A 301 9.69 20.44 2.51
C HIS A 301 9.13 19.14 3.10
N ASP A 302 9.49 18.84 4.35
CA ASP A 302 9.05 17.61 5.03
C ASP A 302 7.56 17.63 5.34
N ALA A 303 7.01 18.81 5.66
CA ALA A 303 5.58 18.99 5.83
C ALA A 303 4.78 18.77 4.53
N VAL A 304 5.25 19.34 3.41
CA VAL A 304 4.63 19.15 2.09
C VAL A 304 4.75 17.69 1.65
N SER A 305 5.93 17.09 1.81
CA SER A 305 6.18 15.66 1.58
C SER A 305 5.20 14.80 2.37
N GLY A 306 5.12 14.98 3.69
CA GLY A 306 4.21 14.23 4.56
C GLY A 306 2.74 14.44 4.20
N ALA A 307 2.34 15.65 3.83
CA ALA A 307 0.97 15.93 3.37
C ALA A 307 0.62 15.20 2.07
N ILE A 308 1.56 15.14 1.11
CA ILE A 308 1.39 14.34 -0.11
C ILE A 308 1.24 12.85 0.26
N MET A 309 2.02 12.34 1.21
CA MET A 309 1.90 10.95 1.67
C MET A 309 0.57 10.67 2.39
N ILE A 310 0.12 11.57 3.27
CA ILE A 310 -1.20 11.50 3.94
C ILE A 310 -2.33 11.49 2.91
N SER A 311 -2.17 12.24 1.81
CA SER A 311 -3.17 12.32 0.74
C SER A 311 -3.44 10.98 0.04
N GLY A 312 -2.53 10.01 0.17
CA GLY A 312 -2.73 8.62 -0.28
C GLY A 312 -4.00 7.99 0.27
N TYR A 313 -4.44 8.37 1.48
CA TYR A 313 -5.74 7.96 2.04
C TYR A 313 -6.93 8.34 1.13
N PHE A 314 -6.94 9.57 0.63
CA PHE A 314 -8.04 10.07 -0.21
C PHE A 314 -8.00 9.46 -1.60
N LEU A 315 -6.81 9.29 -2.19
CA LEU A 315 -6.66 8.60 -3.47
C LEU A 315 -7.17 7.16 -3.37
N ALA A 316 -6.71 6.39 -2.37
CA ALA A 316 -7.16 5.02 -2.16
C ALA A 316 -8.68 4.93 -1.91
N THR A 317 -9.21 5.79 -1.03
CA THR A 317 -10.65 5.82 -0.73
C THR A 317 -11.49 6.18 -1.95
N ASN A 318 -11.07 7.11 -2.80
CA ASN A 318 -11.90 7.62 -3.90
C ASN A 318 -11.74 6.82 -5.21
N LEU A 319 -10.55 6.27 -5.49
CA LEU A 319 -10.26 5.56 -6.73
C LEU A 319 -10.65 4.08 -6.68
N MET A 320 -10.57 3.44 -5.52
CA MET A 320 -11.01 2.04 -5.36
C MET A 320 -12.53 1.96 -5.25
N THR A 321 -13.22 2.22 -6.36
CA THR A 321 -14.68 2.21 -6.41
C THR A 321 -15.27 0.80 -6.49
N THR A 322 -14.50 -0.19 -6.99
CA THR A 322 -14.95 -1.58 -7.08
C THR A 322 -14.13 -2.49 -6.19
N GLY A 323 -14.77 -3.56 -5.68
CA GLY A 323 -14.08 -4.57 -4.85
C GLY A 323 -12.94 -5.28 -5.57
N ARG A 324 -12.95 -5.33 -6.91
CA ARG A 324 -11.88 -5.91 -7.72
C ARG A 324 -10.59 -5.09 -7.67
N TRP A 325 -10.70 -3.76 -7.72
CA TRP A 325 -9.54 -2.87 -7.61
C TRP A 325 -8.91 -2.96 -6.21
N ALA A 326 -9.74 -2.99 -5.16
CA ALA A 326 -9.27 -3.16 -3.80
C ALA A 326 -8.53 -4.51 -3.62
N ASP A 327 -9.11 -5.61 -4.12
CA ASP A 327 -8.50 -6.94 -4.06
C ASP A 327 -7.15 -7.02 -4.78
N ARG A 328 -7.01 -6.37 -5.93
CA ARG A 328 -5.74 -6.33 -6.65
C ARG A 328 -4.70 -5.52 -5.91
N CYS A 329 -5.08 -4.37 -5.37
CA CYS A 329 -4.17 -3.53 -4.60
C CYS A 329 -3.64 -4.27 -3.36
N VAL A 330 -4.51 -4.97 -2.62
CA VAL A 330 -4.11 -5.78 -1.46
C VAL A 330 -3.17 -6.90 -1.88
N LYS A 331 -3.50 -7.65 -2.94
CA LYS A 331 -2.64 -8.73 -3.43
C LYS A 331 -1.27 -8.21 -3.87
N LEU A 332 -1.24 -7.11 -4.61
CA LEU A 332 0.01 -6.49 -5.07
C LEU A 332 0.87 -6.03 -3.92
N PHE A 333 0.27 -5.33 -2.96
CA PHE A 333 0.96 -4.91 -1.74
C PHE A 333 1.57 -6.12 -1.03
N CYS A 334 0.80 -7.18 -0.78
CA CYS A 334 1.32 -8.42 -0.20
C CYS A 334 2.47 -9.02 -1.03
N THR A 335 2.33 -9.13 -2.35
CA THR A 335 3.38 -9.69 -3.21
C THR A 335 4.65 -8.84 -3.17
N SER A 336 4.52 -7.52 -3.20
CA SER A 336 5.66 -6.61 -3.18
C SER A 336 6.43 -6.69 -1.86
N VAL A 337 5.73 -6.76 -0.73
CA VAL A 337 6.34 -6.97 0.60
C VAL A 337 7.01 -8.34 0.69
N THR A 338 6.39 -9.39 0.15
CA THR A 338 7.03 -10.73 0.14
C THR A 338 8.28 -10.77 -0.71
N VAL A 339 8.30 -10.13 -1.88
CA VAL A 339 9.47 -10.07 -2.76
C VAL A 339 10.61 -9.33 -2.07
N VAL A 340 10.33 -8.18 -1.47
CA VAL A 340 11.34 -7.38 -0.75
C VAL A 340 11.81 -8.13 0.50
N GLY A 341 10.92 -8.82 1.22
CA GLY A 341 11.29 -9.69 2.33
C GLY A 341 12.23 -10.81 1.89
N VAL A 342 11.94 -11.48 0.77
CA VAL A 342 12.79 -12.53 0.18
C VAL A 342 14.17 -11.99 -0.17
N LEU A 343 14.20 -10.85 -0.84
CA LEU A 343 15.44 -10.16 -1.15
C LEU A 343 16.22 -9.81 0.13
N ALA A 344 15.55 -9.31 1.17
CA ALA A 344 16.18 -8.95 2.44
C ALA A 344 16.86 -10.15 3.10
N LEU A 345 16.17 -11.29 3.20
CA LEU A 345 16.77 -12.49 3.79
C LEU A 345 17.97 -12.99 2.97
N LEU A 346 17.86 -12.99 1.64
CA LEU A 346 18.97 -13.38 0.77
C LEU A 346 20.20 -12.47 0.97
N VAL A 347 19.98 -11.16 1.08
CA VAL A 347 21.02 -10.16 1.30
C VAL A 347 21.64 -10.30 2.68
N ARG A 348 20.84 -10.62 3.72
CA ARG A 348 21.37 -10.85 5.07
C ARG A 348 22.20 -12.13 5.17
N LEU A 349 21.77 -13.19 4.47
CA LEU A 349 22.49 -14.47 4.46
C LEU A 349 23.75 -14.45 3.58
N TRP A 350 23.71 -13.78 2.42
CA TRP A 350 24.75 -13.89 1.39
C TRP A 350 25.39 -12.55 0.99
N GLY A 351 24.84 -11.41 1.39
CA GLY A 351 25.22 -10.09 0.89
C GLY A 351 26.67 -9.73 1.17
N GLN A 352 27.16 -9.99 2.39
CA GLN A 352 28.56 -9.73 2.75
C GLN A 352 29.54 -10.57 1.92
N VAL A 353 29.19 -11.83 1.63
CA VAL A 353 29.99 -12.72 0.79
C VAL A 353 29.99 -12.23 -0.66
N ALA A 354 28.84 -11.80 -1.17
CA ALA A 354 28.70 -11.27 -2.52
C ALA A 354 29.48 -9.95 -2.70
N VAL A 355 29.43 -9.03 -1.73
CA VAL A 355 30.22 -7.78 -1.75
C VAL A 355 31.72 -8.08 -1.77
N ALA A 356 32.18 -9.01 -0.92
CA ALA A 356 33.58 -9.43 -0.89
C ALA A 356 34.04 -10.00 -2.24
N TRP A 357 33.21 -10.84 -2.86
CA TRP A 357 33.49 -11.44 -4.17
C TRP A 357 33.54 -10.41 -5.30
N CYS A 358 32.56 -9.50 -5.36
CA CYS A 358 32.55 -8.41 -6.35
C CYS A 358 33.75 -7.47 -6.22
N THR A 359 34.20 -7.22 -4.98
CA THR A 359 35.40 -6.41 -4.71
C THR A 359 36.66 -7.09 -5.25
N GLN A 360 36.78 -8.41 -5.07
CA GLN A 360 37.93 -9.17 -5.59
C GLN A 360 37.96 -9.25 -7.13
N MET A 361 36.79 -9.23 -7.78
CA MET A 361 36.70 -9.25 -9.25
C MET A 361 36.82 -7.89 -9.93
N GLY A 362 36.95 -6.79 -9.19
CA GLY A 362 36.97 -5.44 -9.76
C GLY A 362 35.65 -5.04 -10.45
N ALA A 363 34.53 -5.61 -10.00
CA ALA A 363 33.22 -5.37 -10.61
C ALA A 363 32.54 -4.13 -10.02
N GLU A 364 33.08 -2.95 -10.29
CA GLU A 364 32.66 -1.68 -9.68
C GLU A 364 31.17 -1.34 -9.90
N THR A 365 30.63 -1.67 -11.07
CA THR A 365 29.20 -1.46 -11.40
C THR A 365 28.26 -2.33 -10.56
N PHE A 366 28.65 -3.58 -10.29
CA PHE A 366 27.89 -4.46 -9.40
C PHE A 366 28.01 -4.04 -7.94
N LEU A 367 29.19 -3.58 -7.54
CA LEU A 367 29.43 -3.06 -6.19
C LEU A 367 28.57 -1.81 -5.91
N ALA A 368 28.44 -0.92 -6.89
CA ALA A 368 27.61 0.28 -6.80
C ALA A 368 26.12 -0.03 -6.54
N ILE A 369 25.61 -1.17 -7.01
CA ILE A 369 24.22 -1.61 -6.79
C ILE A 369 24.11 -2.44 -5.51
N LEU A 370 25.04 -3.35 -5.28
CA LEU A 370 24.97 -4.33 -4.21
C LEU A 370 25.24 -3.71 -2.83
N THR A 371 26.14 -2.73 -2.74
CA THR A 371 26.52 -2.10 -1.47
C THR A 371 25.39 -1.29 -0.83
N PRO A 372 24.66 -0.41 -1.54
CA PRO A 372 23.46 0.25 -0.99
C PRO A 372 22.39 -0.75 -0.58
N LEU A 373 22.19 -1.80 -1.39
CA LEU A 373 21.19 -2.83 -1.16
C LEU A 373 21.51 -3.67 0.09
N CYS A 374 22.79 -3.99 0.32
CA CYS A 374 23.27 -4.62 1.55
C CYS A 374 23.17 -3.69 2.77
N ARG A 375 23.33 -2.37 2.58
CA ARG A 375 23.20 -1.40 3.67
C ARG A 375 21.76 -1.23 4.11
N THR A 376 20.82 -1.09 3.17
CA THR A 376 19.41 -0.82 3.48
C THR A 376 18.68 -2.07 3.97
N LEU A 377 18.93 -3.23 3.36
CA LEU A 377 18.28 -4.48 3.74
C LEU A 377 19.02 -5.27 4.83
N GLY A 378 20.34 -5.04 4.96
CA GLY A 378 21.19 -5.69 5.97
C GLY A 378 21.15 -5.02 7.34
N ALA A 379 20.76 -3.75 7.43
CA ALA A 379 20.54 -3.08 8.71
C ALA A 379 19.15 -3.42 9.30
N ASP A 380 18.95 -3.14 10.59
CA ASP A 380 17.67 -3.19 11.33
C ASP A 380 16.61 -2.19 10.80
N GLY A 381 16.75 -1.76 9.55
CA GLY A 381 15.95 -0.74 8.91
C GLY A 381 14.56 -1.25 8.62
N GLY A 382 13.57 -0.75 9.36
CA GLY A 382 12.19 -0.43 8.97
C GLY A 382 11.31 -1.44 8.21
N LEU A 383 11.83 -2.55 7.68
CA LEU A 383 11.15 -3.51 6.82
C LEU A 383 9.99 -4.17 7.56
N TYR A 384 10.18 -4.38 8.87
CA TYR A 384 9.15 -4.88 9.77
C TYR A 384 7.86 -4.03 9.73
N LEU A 385 7.96 -2.73 9.41
CA LEU A 385 6.80 -1.83 9.27
C LEU A 385 5.94 -2.15 8.04
N PHE A 386 6.53 -2.77 7.00
CA PHE A 386 5.78 -3.27 5.85
C PHE A 386 5.31 -4.71 6.05
N VAL A 387 6.10 -5.52 6.77
CA VAL A 387 5.79 -6.94 7.01
C VAL A 387 4.63 -7.10 7.98
N LEU A 388 4.58 -6.35 9.09
CA LEU A 388 3.56 -6.48 10.13
C LEU A 388 2.12 -6.40 9.57
N PRO A 389 1.77 -5.41 8.72
CA PRO A 389 0.44 -5.30 8.15
C PRO A 389 0.04 -6.43 7.20
N VAL A 390 1.01 -7.12 6.61
CA VAL A 390 0.79 -8.20 5.62
C VAL A 390 0.53 -9.54 6.30
N LEU A 391 1.00 -9.75 7.53
CA LEU A 391 0.86 -11.03 8.21
C LEU A 391 -0.60 -11.45 8.45
N PRO A 392 -1.52 -10.59 8.95
CA PRO A 392 -2.93 -10.96 9.10
C PRO A 392 -3.60 -11.30 7.75
N LEU A 393 -3.17 -10.65 6.67
CA LEU A 393 -3.64 -10.90 5.31
C LEU A 393 -3.17 -12.25 4.77
N LEU A 394 -1.89 -12.61 4.98
CA LEU A 394 -1.39 -13.93 4.60
C LEU A 394 -2.02 -15.04 5.42
N LEU A 395 -2.26 -14.80 6.71
CA LEU A 395 -3.00 -15.72 7.56
C LEU A 395 -4.45 -15.89 7.07
N LEU A 396 -5.09 -14.81 6.61
CA LEU A 396 -6.40 -14.89 5.95
C LEU A 396 -6.32 -15.76 4.68
N TYR A 397 -5.37 -15.49 3.78
CA TYR A 397 -5.22 -16.27 2.54
C TYR A 397 -4.93 -17.75 2.80
N LEU A 398 -4.11 -18.06 3.80
CA LEU A 398 -3.84 -19.43 4.24
C LEU A 398 -5.14 -20.14 4.66
N THR A 399 -5.94 -19.51 5.52
CA THR A 399 -7.21 -20.10 6.00
C THR A 399 -8.31 -20.18 4.94
N CYS A 400 -8.22 -19.36 3.88
CA CYS A 400 -9.16 -19.36 2.77
C CYS A 400 -8.66 -20.21 1.58
N ALA A 401 -7.48 -20.82 1.68
CA ALA A 401 -6.91 -21.64 0.63
C ALA A 401 -7.76 -22.89 0.40
N ARG A 402 -8.17 -23.10 -0.85
CA ARG A 402 -8.97 -24.26 -1.26
C ARG A 402 -8.13 -25.48 -1.61
N SER A 403 -6.86 -25.29 -1.96
CA SER A 403 -5.95 -26.38 -2.32
C SER A 403 -4.79 -26.49 -1.34
N ILE A 404 -4.32 -27.72 -1.11
CA ILE A 404 -3.18 -27.99 -0.23
C ILE A 404 -1.94 -27.24 -0.74
N HIS A 405 -1.72 -27.20 -2.07
CA HIS A 405 -0.58 -26.48 -2.67
C HIS A 405 -0.65 -24.98 -2.42
N THR A 406 -1.83 -24.35 -2.57
CA THR A 406 -1.97 -22.91 -2.28
C THR A 406 -1.82 -22.62 -0.79
N GLY A 407 -2.36 -23.49 0.07
CA GLY A 407 -2.18 -23.39 1.52
C GLY A 407 -0.71 -23.52 1.93
N ALA A 408 0.01 -24.52 1.40
CA ALA A 408 1.43 -24.72 1.65
C ALA A 408 2.27 -23.52 1.20
N MET A 409 1.94 -22.92 0.05
CA MET A 409 2.60 -21.70 -0.43
C MET A 409 2.42 -20.54 0.55
N TYR A 410 1.19 -20.26 1.01
CA TYR A 410 0.96 -19.17 1.97
C TYR A 410 1.58 -19.46 3.34
N ALA A 411 1.62 -20.72 3.78
CA ALA A 411 2.29 -21.11 5.01
C ALA A 411 3.80 -20.88 4.92
N LEU A 412 4.41 -21.23 3.79
CA LEU A 412 5.83 -20.97 3.52
C LEU A 412 6.12 -19.47 3.50
N LEU A 413 5.30 -18.67 2.80
CA LEU A 413 5.43 -17.21 2.78
C LEU A 413 5.30 -16.59 4.18
N LEU A 414 4.38 -17.10 5.00
CA LEU A 414 4.21 -16.62 6.37
C LEU A 414 5.42 -17.00 7.25
N LEU A 415 5.92 -18.23 7.14
CA LEU A 415 7.13 -18.68 7.83
C LEU A 415 8.35 -17.84 7.42
N PHE A 416 8.46 -17.55 6.12
CA PHE A 416 9.50 -16.72 5.56
C PHE A 416 9.48 -15.31 6.14
N LEU A 417 8.31 -14.65 6.16
CA LEU A 417 8.19 -13.30 6.75
C LEU A 417 8.41 -13.28 8.26
N CYS A 418 8.00 -14.33 8.96
CA CYS A 418 8.32 -14.50 10.38
C CYS A 418 9.84 -14.66 10.61
N ALA A 419 10.57 -15.30 9.70
CA ALA A 419 12.03 -15.41 9.77
C ALA A 419 12.70 -14.04 9.60
N VAL A 420 12.19 -13.19 8.69
CA VAL A 420 12.65 -11.80 8.55
C VAL A 420 12.47 -11.00 9.84
N ILE A 421 11.36 -11.21 10.57
CA ILE A 421 11.12 -10.56 11.87
C ILE A 421 12.01 -11.14 12.97
N ALA A 422 12.24 -12.46 12.98
CA ALA A 422 13.08 -13.13 13.96
C ALA A 422 14.50 -12.61 13.99
N ASP A 423 15.02 -12.32 12.81
CA ASP A 423 16.37 -11.84 12.59
C ASP A 423 16.53 -10.35 12.96
N GLY A 424 15.45 -9.57 12.96
CA GLY A 424 15.48 -8.13 13.27
C GLY A 424 15.73 -7.76 14.74
N GLY A 425 15.96 -8.73 15.63
CA GLY A 425 16.49 -8.49 16.98
C GLY A 425 15.61 -7.67 17.94
N MET A 426 14.40 -7.24 17.58
CA MET A 426 13.53 -6.41 18.44
C MET A 426 12.43 -7.22 19.13
N GLY A 427 12.45 -7.29 20.46
CA GLY A 427 11.49 -8.09 21.23
C GLY A 427 10.06 -7.56 21.13
N TRP A 428 9.91 -6.24 20.99
CA TRP A 428 8.62 -5.55 20.83
C TRP A 428 7.86 -5.94 19.55
N LEU A 429 8.55 -6.40 18.51
CA LEU A 429 7.91 -6.94 17.30
C LEU A 429 7.12 -8.21 17.60
N TRP A 430 7.68 -9.08 18.44
CA TRP A 430 7.01 -10.33 18.82
C TRP A 430 5.84 -10.11 19.75
N ILE A 431 5.96 -9.15 20.69
CA ILE A 431 4.87 -8.79 21.60
C ILE A 431 3.70 -8.19 20.83
N SER A 432 3.99 -7.20 19.96
CA SER A 432 2.95 -6.59 19.12
C SER A 432 2.28 -7.64 18.24
N LEU A 433 3.07 -8.48 17.54
CA LEU A 433 2.58 -9.59 16.73
C LEU A 433 1.68 -10.55 17.51
N LEU A 434 2.07 -10.97 18.71
CA LEU A 434 1.28 -11.88 19.54
C LEU A 434 -0.05 -11.24 19.94
N ILE A 435 -0.02 -10.01 20.47
CA ILE A 435 -1.22 -9.29 20.89
C ILE A 435 -2.16 -9.05 19.71
N GLY A 436 -1.66 -8.51 18.60
CA GLY A 436 -2.49 -8.17 17.45
C GLY A 436 -3.02 -9.39 16.71
N MET A 437 -2.27 -10.50 16.65
CA MET A 437 -2.76 -11.76 16.07
C MET A 437 -3.84 -12.41 16.94
N VAL A 438 -3.68 -12.38 18.26
CA VAL A 438 -4.74 -12.82 19.19
C VAL A 438 -5.98 -11.97 18.99
N LEU A 439 -5.86 -10.64 18.95
CA LEU A 439 -7.00 -9.75 18.71
C LEU A 439 -7.65 -9.97 17.33
N TYR A 440 -6.86 -10.20 16.27
CA TYR A 440 -7.37 -10.53 14.95
C TYR A 440 -8.16 -11.85 14.96
N LEU A 441 -7.60 -12.90 15.55
CA LEU A 441 -8.26 -14.19 15.67
C LEU A 441 -9.55 -14.07 16.48
N LEU A 442 -9.54 -13.33 17.58
CA LEU A 442 -10.74 -13.02 18.35
C LEU A 442 -11.77 -12.26 17.51
N CYS A 443 -11.35 -11.28 16.72
CA CYS A 443 -12.29 -10.53 15.88
C CYS A 443 -12.83 -11.38 14.70
N ARG A 444 -12.14 -12.44 14.30
CA ARG A 444 -12.56 -13.26 13.16
C ARG A 444 -13.71 -14.21 13.49
N SER A 445 -13.66 -14.92 14.62
CA SER A 445 -14.68 -15.90 15.00
C SER A 445 -14.70 -16.11 16.51
N HIS A 446 -15.79 -16.67 17.05
CA HIS A 446 -15.81 -17.16 18.43
C HIS A 446 -15.14 -18.54 18.54
N HIS A 447 -15.19 -19.35 17.47
CA HIS A 447 -14.49 -20.64 17.39
C HIS A 447 -12.96 -20.52 17.44
N THR A 448 -12.40 -19.38 17.05
CA THR A 448 -10.95 -19.15 17.18
C THR A 448 -10.56 -18.91 18.63
N LEU A 449 -11.44 -18.33 19.46
CA LEU A 449 -11.24 -18.21 20.91
C LEU A 449 -11.21 -19.60 21.56
N THR A 450 -12.08 -20.51 21.14
CA THR A 450 -12.10 -21.88 21.67
C THR A 450 -10.82 -22.64 21.32
N VAL A 451 -10.38 -22.56 20.07
CA VAL A 451 -9.12 -23.17 19.63
C VAL A 451 -7.92 -22.56 20.34
N LEU A 452 -7.90 -21.23 20.53
CA LEU A 452 -6.86 -20.53 21.26
C LEU A 452 -6.79 -21.04 22.70
N LEU A 453 -7.89 -21.05 23.44
CA LEU A 453 -7.93 -21.56 24.81
C LEU A 453 -7.51 -23.04 24.89
N LEU A 454 -7.95 -23.85 23.93
CA LEU A 454 -7.64 -25.28 23.92
C LEU A 454 -6.17 -25.56 23.58
N LEU A 455 -5.49 -24.65 22.88
CA LEU A 455 -4.07 -24.78 22.51
C LEU A 455 -3.12 -24.09 23.52
N LEU A 456 -3.45 -22.87 23.97
CA LEU A 456 -2.64 -22.08 24.90
C LEU A 456 -2.70 -22.63 26.33
N LEU A 457 -3.87 -23.06 26.82
CA LEU A 457 -4.01 -23.55 28.19
C LEU A 457 -3.13 -24.79 28.46
N PRO A 458 -3.11 -25.83 27.58
CA PRO A 458 -2.17 -26.92 27.77
C PRO A 458 -0.72 -26.50 27.54
N LEU A 459 -0.41 -25.60 26.59
CA LEU A 459 0.97 -25.14 26.38
C LEU A 459 1.52 -24.39 27.60
N VAL A 460 0.72 -23.52 28.22
CA VAL A 460 1.07 -22.77 29.43
C VAL A 460 1.16 -23.70 30.64
N CYS A 461 0.23 -24.64 30.79
CA CYS A 461 0.30 -25.66 31.84
C CYS A 461 1.54 -26.55 31.68
N ILE A 462 1.88 -26.97 30.46
CA ILE A 462 3.09 -27.75 30.14
C ILE A 462 4.34 -26.92 30.44
N ALA A 463 4.39 -25.64 30.04
CA ALA A 463 5.52 -24.76 30.32
C ALA A 463 5.73 -24.51 31.82
N LEU A 464 4.65 -24.34 32.59
CA LEU A 464 4.66 -24.20 34.05
C LEU A 464 5.06 -25.50 34.76
N LEU A 465 4.58 -26.66 34.28
CA LEU A 465 4.87 -27.98 34.85
C LEU A 465 6.29 -28.45 34.58
N LEU A 466 6.86 -28.10 33.42
CA LEU A 466 8.16 -28.63 32.99
C LEU A 466 9.35 -27.72 33.30
N GLN A 467 9.15 -26.46 33.74
CA GLN A 467 10.21 -25.47 34.03
C GLN A 467 11.40 -25.55 33.03
N LEU A 468 11.12 -25.75 31.74
CA LEU A 468 12.14 -26.13 30.77
C LEU A 468 13.08 -24.95 30.48
N PRO A 469 14.40 -25.06 30.77
CA PRO A 469 15.36 -24.02 30.40
C PRO A 469 15.42 -23.82 28.88
N ALA A 470 15.09 -24.84 28.08
CA ALA A 470 15.00 -24.76 26.62
C ALA A 470 13.89 -23.80 26.13
N PHE A 471 12.80 -23.61 26.90
CA PHE A 471 11.73 -22.67 26.55
C PHE A 471 12.15 -21.21 26.83
N ALA A 472 13.01 -21.00 27.83
CA ALA A 472 13.62 -19.71 28.12
C ALA A 472 14.71 -19.31 27.10
N GLN A 473 15.34 -20.30 26.44
CA GLN A 473 16.32 -20.09 25.37
C GLN A 473 15.70 -19.93 23.97
N PHE A 474 14.37 -20.09 23.84
CA PHE A 474 13.71 -19.83 22.56
C PHE A 474 13.90 -18.35 22.22
N PRO A 475 14.50 -17.99 21.07
CA PRO A 475 14.97 -16.63 20.78
C PRO A 475 13.92 -15.53 21.02
N PRO A 476 12.66 -15.65 20.57
CA PRO A 476 11.67 -14.61 20.83
C PRO A 476 11.26 -14.53 22.31
N VAL A 477 11.29 -15.63 23.08
CA VAL A 477 10.96 -15.61 24.51
C VAL A 477 12.08 -14.95 25.32
N ALA A 478 13.34 -15.22 24.98
CA ALA A 478 14.49 -14.56 25.60
C ALA A 478 14.49 -13.05 25.33
N LEU A 479 14.19 -12.65 24.08
CA LEU A 479 14.08 -11.24 23.68
C LEU A 479 12.93 -10.52 24.39
N ILE A 480 11.74 -11.11 24.44
CA ILE A 480 10.59 -10.56 25.18
C ILE A 480 10.93 -10.38 26.66
N ARG A 481 11.63 -11.33 27.28
CA ARG A 481 12.04 -11.24 28.69
C ARG A 481 13.01 -10.08 28.91
N SER A 482 14.03 -9.96 28.08
CA SER A 482 15.02 -8.87 28.18
C SER A 482 14.39 -7.48 28.07
N GLU A 483 13.36 -7.35 27.23
CA GLU A 483 12.62 -6.09 27.05
C GLU A 483 11.62 -5.81 28.19
N LEU A 484 11.01 -6.84 28.78
CA LEU A 484 10.20 -6.64 30.00
C LEU A 484 11.07 -6.22 31.19
N GLU A 485 12.29 -6.71 31.28
CA GLU A 485 13.27 -6.31 32.30
C GLU A 485 13.77 -4.87 32.07
N SER A 486 13.89 -4.44 30.79
CA SER A 486 14.26 -3.06 30.44
C SER A 486 13.16 -2.05 30.82
N LEU A 487 11.88 -2.40 30.71
CA LEU A 487 10.76 -1.56 31.17
C LEU A 487 10.84 -1.22 32.66
N HIS A 488 11.27 -2.17 33.49
CA HIS A 488 11.43 -1.94 34.93
C HIS A 488 12.47 -0.85 35.21
N LYS A 489 13.54 -0.79 34.40
CA LYS A 489 14.60 0.24 34.49
C LYS A 489 14.20 1.58 33.88
N VAL A 490 13.34 1.59 32.86
CA VAL A 490 12.84 2.84 32.25
C VAL A 490 11.82 3.53 33.16
N ALA A 491 11.02 2.78 33.92
CA ALA A 491 10.14 3.33 34.95
C ALA A 491 10.92 4.07 36.06
N GLU A 492 12.14 3.63 36.36
CA GLU A 492 13.05 4.30 37.30
C GLU A 492 13.70 5.57 36.70
N ASN A 493 13.82 5.68 35.37
CA ASN A 493 14.43 6.81 34.67
C ASN A 493 13.45 7.96 34.31
N SER A 494 12.41 8.17 35.12
CA SER A 494 11.46 9.30 34.96
C SER A 494 12.16 10.68 34.91
N ALA A 495 13.30 10.82 35.58
CA ALA A 495 14.13 12.03 35.56
C ALA A 495 14.75 12.32 34.18
N ALA A 496 15.09 11.30 33.39
CA ALA A 496 15.68 11.47 32.06
C ALA A 496 14.66 11.99 31.03
N MET A 497 13.36 11.76 31.26
CA MET A 497 12.26 12.24 30.42
C MET A 497 11.70 13.59 30.86
N ALA A 498 12.11 14.11 32.02
CA ALA A 498 11.64 15.40 32.53
C ALA A 498 11.90 16.58 31.57
N PRO A 499 13.08 16.70 30.90
CA PRO A 499 13.30 17.75 29.90
C PRO A 499 12.33 17.67 28.71
N PHE A 500 12.01 16.45 28.27
CA PHE A 500 11.08 16.22 27.16
C PHE A 500 9.65 16.63 27.52
N PHE A 501 9.17 16.30 28.72
CA PHE A 501 7.85 16.72 29.18
C PHE A 501 7.75 18.23 29.43
N ARG A 502 8.84 18.89 29.84
CA ARG A 502 8.89 20.36 29.94
C ARG A 502 8.82 21.02 28.56
N MET A 503 9.55 20.49 27.58
CA MET A 503 9.45 20.95 26.18
C MET A 503 8.00 20.82 25.66
N LEU A 504 7.32 19.71 25.96
CA LEU A 504 5.92 19.49 25.57
C LEU A 504 4.95 20.44 26.28
N SER A 505 5.20 20.80 27.54
CA SER A 505 4.36 21.79 28.23
C SER A 505 4.51 23.19 27.65
N ASP A 506 5.71 23.54 27.21
CA ASP A 506 6.03 24.87 26.70
C ASP A 506 5.62 25.03 25.23
N HIS A 507 5.58 23.93 24.47
CA HIS A 507 5.13 23.89 23.07
C HIS A 507 3.89 22.98 22.86
N PRO A 508 2.70 23.35 23.39
CA PRO A 508 1.50 22.51 23.30
C PRO A 508 0.98 22.31 21.86
N PHE A 509 1.32 23.23 20.95
CA PHE A 509 0.97 23.18 19.53
C PHE A 509 1.99 22.43 18.66
N GLY A 510 3.03 21.86 19.29
CA GLY A 510 4.10 21.15 18.61
C GLY A 510 5.29 22.06 18.28
N VAL A 511 6.44 21.41 18.11
CA VAL A 511 7.73 22.03 17.82
C VAL A 511 7.95 22.17 16.30
N GLY A 512 7.28 21.35 15.50
CA GLY A 512 7.42 21.33 14.04
C GLY A 512 7.65 19.93 13.49
N VAL A 513 7.50 19.80 12.17
CA VAL A 513 7.66 18.54 11.43
C VAL A 513 8.96 18.57 10.65
N GLY A 514 9.78 17.52 10.78
CA GLY A 514 11.02 17.37 10.03
C GLY A 514 12.06 16.58 10.80
N ASP A 515 13.04 16.06 10.08
CA ASP A 515 14.10 15.23 10.66
C ASP A 515 14.96 16.05 11.64
N GLY A 516 15.10 15.56 12.87
CA GLY A 516 15.95 16.16 13.90
C GLY A 516 15.42 17.43 14.59
N LEU A 517 14.27 17.98 14.19
CA LEU A 517 13.72 19.20 14.81
C LEU A 517 13.37 19.01 16.29
N VAL A 518 12.78 17.85 16.62
CA VAL A 518 12.46 17.49 18.02
C VAL A 518 13.74 17.35 18.83
N ASP A 519 14.81 16.82 18.24
CA ASP A 519 16.10 16.59 18.90
C ASP A 519 16.80 17.92 19.19
N VAL A 520 16.78 18.84 18.22
CA VAL A 520 17.31 20.21 18.36
C VAL A 520 16.54 20.98 19.44
N ALA A 521 15.21 20.90 19.44
CA ALA A 521 14.40 21.54 20.47
C ALA A 521 14.64 20.93 21.85
N LEU A 522 14.74 19.60 21.95
CA LEU A 522 15.01 18.92 23.21
C LEU A 522 16.38 19.30 23.79
N ALA A 523 17.39 19.50 22.94
CA ALA A 523 18.72 19.94 23.36
C ALA A 523 18.68 21.31 24.06
N ALA A 524 17.78 22.21 23.66
CA ALA A 524 17.60 23.51 24.32
C ALA A 524 17.09 23.39 25.77
N TYR A 525 16.42 22.28 26.11
CA TYR A 525 15.98 21.97 27.46
C TYR A 525 16.98 21.11 28.25
N GLY A 526 18.18 20.88 27.70
CA GLY A 526 19.22 20.05 28.32
C GLY A 526 18.93 18.55 28.28
N GLY A 527 17.99 18.10 27.43
CA GLY A 527 17.67 16.69 27.24
C GLY A 527 18.49 16.04 26.13
N THR A 528 18.92 14.80 26.34
CA THR A 528 19.64 13.98 25.33
C THR A 528 18.86 12.75 24.90
N HIS A 529 17.76 12.42 25.60
CA HIS A 529 16.98 11.22 25.37
C HIS A 529 15.64 11.54 24.71
N VAL A 530 15.57 11.32 23.40
CA VAL A 530 14.33 11.41 22.62
C VAL A 530 13.57 10.10 22.79
N PRO A 531 12.30 10.11 23.21
CA PRO A 531 11.56 8.88 23.46
C PRO A 531 11.34 8.12 22.15
N ASN A 532 11.61 6.82 22.15
CA ASN A 532 11.36 5.95 21.00
C ASN A 532 9.87 5.64 20.77
N SER A 533 8.95 6.42 21.35
CA SER A 533 7.51 6.21 21.20
C SER A 533 6.95 7.08 20.08
N PHE A 534 6.26 6.45 19.12
CA PHE A 534 5.48 7.13 18.09
C PHE A 534 4.52 8.17 18.68
N TRP A 535 3.80 7.82 19.76
CA TRP A 535 2.78 8.70 20.34
C TRP A 535 3.37 9.97 20.94
N LEU A 536 4.49 9.85 21.66
CA LEU A 536 5.18 10.99 22.26
C LEU A 536 5.83 11.87 21.20
N ARG A 537 6.41 11.27 20.15
CA ARG A 537 6.98 12.03 19.03
C ARG A 537 5.91 12.71 18.17
N LEU A 538 4.78 12.06 17.94
CA LEU A 538 3.65 12.68 17.24
C LEU A 538 3.13 13.89 18.01
N TRP A 539 3.04 13.80 19.34
CA TRP A 539 2.70 14.95 20.20
C TRP A 539 3.74 16.06 20.07
N ALA A 540 5.04 15.74 20.14
CA ALA A 540 6.10 16.74 19.97
C ALA A 540 6.06 17.42 18.59
N GLN A 541 5.77 16.69 17.51
CA GLN A 541 5.77 17.23 16.15
C GLN A 541 4.49 18.01 15.80
N THR A 542 3.33 17.48 16.15
CA THR A 542 2.02 18.00 15.70
C THR A 542 1.18 18.66 16.78
N GLY A 543 1.69 18.68 18.02
CA GLY A 543 0.99 19.18 19.19
C GLY A 543 -0.10 18.25 19.71
N ILE A 544 -0.74 18.66 20.80
CA ILE A 544 -1.82 17.88 21.42
C ILE A 544 -3.03 17.75 20.47
N GLN A 545 -3.24 18.75 19.63
CA GLN A 545 -4.26 18.78 18.59
C GLN A 545 -4.07 17.66 17.55
N GLY A 546 -2.86 17.47 17.02
CA GLY A 546 -2.58 16.41 16.06
C GLY A 546 -2.71 15.02 16.67
N LEU A 547 -2.26 14.86 17.93
CA LEU A 547 -2.45 13.64 18.71
C LEU A 547 -3.94 13.30 18.89
N LEU A 548 -4.77 14.29 19.28
CA LEU A 548 -6.21 14.11 19.46
C LEU A 548 -6.92 13.76 18.14
N LEU A 549 -6.56 14.43 17.04
CA LEU A 549 -7.10 14.12 15.71
C LEU A 549 -6.74 12.70 15.28
N PHE A 550 -5.50 12.27 15.52
CA PHE A 550 -5.06 10.91 15.19
C PHE A 550 -5.72 9.84 16.07
N ALA A 551 -5.88 10.11 17.36
CA ALA A 551 -6.60 9.22 18.28
C ALA A 551 -8.08 9.10 17.90
N LEU A 552 -8.72 10.23 17.58
CA LEU A 552 -10.11 10.27 17.11
C LEU A 552 -10.27 9.51 15.79
N PHE A 553 -9.35 9.71 14.83
CA PHE A 553 -9.32 8.93 13.59
C PHE A 553 -9.21 7.44 13.87
N SER A 554 -8.27 7.03 14.73
CA SER A 554 -8.02 5.62 15.06
C SER A 554 -9.26 4.97 15.68
N PHE A 555 -9.94 5.68 16.58
CA PHE A 555 -11.19 5.25 17.19
C PHE A 555 -12.29 5.04 16.15
N LEU A 556 -12.55 6.05 15.31
CA LEU A 556 -13.61 6.01 14.30
C LEU A 556 -13.33 4.99 13.20
N PHE A 557 -12.06 4.82 12.83
CA PHE A 557 -11.61 3.82 11.89
C PHE A 557 -11.92 2.41 12.41
N LEU A 558 -11.57 2.13 13.68
CA LEU A 558 -11.87 0.86 14.33
C LEU A 558 -13.37 0.64 14.46
N GLN A 559 -14.12 1.66 14.89
CA GLN A 559 -15.58 1.62 15.04
C GLN A 559 -16.25 1.25 13.70
N ARG A 560 -15.80 1.86 12.60
CA ARG A 560 -16.32 1.59 11.26
C ARG A 560 -16.06 0.15 10.80
N VAL A 561 -14.87 -0.40 11.07
CA VAL A 561 -14.51 -1.78 10.71
C VAL A 561 -15.34 -2.78 11.51
N LEU A 562 -15.48 -2.55 12.82
CA LEU A 562 -16.27 -3.41 13.71
C LEU A 562 -17.76 -3.39 13.37
N GLU A 563 -18.29 -2.23 13.00
CA GLU A 563 -19.65 -2.11 12.49
C GLU A 563 -19.82 -2.86 11.15
N TYR A 564 -18.90 -2.67 10.19
CA TYR A 564 -18.95 -3.40 8.93
C TYR A 564 -18.91 -4.92 9.14
N ARG A 565 -18.12 -5.40 10.10
CA ARG A 565 -18.12 -6.83 10.48
C ARG A 565 -19.50 -7.34 10.86
N LYS A 566 -20.30 -6.55 11.57
CA LYS A 566 -21.63 -6.95 12.06
C LYS A 566 -22.66 -7.03 10.92
N ILE A 567 -22.55 -6.12 9.94
CA ILE A 567 -23.55 -5.95 8.88
C ILE A 567 -23.21 -6.77 7.62
N ALA A 568 -21.92 -7.02 7.37
CA ALA A 568 -21.48 -7.53 6.07
C ALA A 568 -21.90 -8.97 5.78
N PHE A 569 -22.51 -9.18 4.61
CA PHE A 569 -22.86 -10.50 4.07
C PHE A 569 -21.67 -11.16 3.33
N ASP A 570 -20.86 -10.37 2.61
CA ASP A 570 -19.65 -10.89 1.93
C ASP A 570 -18.51 -11.16 2.94
N ARG A 571 -18.46 -12.41 3.39
CA ARG A 571 -17.46 -12.91 4.35
C ARG A 571 -16.01 -12.65 3.91
N ASN A 572 -15.71 -12.75 2.61
CA ASN A 572 -14.33 -12.64 2.14
C ASN A 572 -13.82 -11.19 2.21
N ARG A 573 -14.66 -10.23 1.78
CA ARG A 573 -14.32 -8.80 1.87
C ARG A 573 -14.30 -8.29 3.30
N ARG A 574 -15.26 -8.74 4.11
CA ARG A 574 -15.31 -8.47 5.54
C ARG A 574 -14.02 -8.90 6.22
N ASP A 575 -13.62 -10.16 6.03
CA ASP A 575 -12.43 -10.70 6.69
C ASP A 575 -11.13 -10.00 6.20
N LYS A 576 -11.07 -9.53 4.93
CA LYS A 576 -9.97 -8.69 4.43
C LYS A 576 -9.91 -7.32 5.09
N ALA A 577 -11.03 -6.61 5.19
CA ALA A 577 -11.07 -5.30 5.83
C ALA A 577 -10.66 -5.39 7.31
N VAL A 578 -11.11 -6.45 7.99
CA VAL A 578 -10.69 -6.77 9.37
C VAL A 578 -9.18 -7.06 9.42
N ALA A 579 -8.65 -7.90 8.53
CA ALA A 579 -7.22 -8.24 8.49
C ALA A 579 -6.33 -7.00 8.29
N ILE A 580 -6.68 -6.08 7.37
CA ILE A 580 -5.93 -4.84 7.16
C ILE A 580 -5.99 -3.95 8.41
N CYS A 581 -7.17 -3.80 9.03
CA CYS A 581 -7.33 -3.03 10.26
C CYS A 581 -6.45 -3.57 11.40
N PHE A 582 -6.37 -4.89 11.57
CA PHE A 582 -5.49 -5.49 12.57
C PHE A 582 -4.01 -5.37 12.20
N GLY A 583 -3.68 -5.34 10.92
CA GLY A 583 -2.34 -4.98 10.45
C GLY A 583 -1.93 -3.56 10.85
N ILE A 584 -2.85 -2.60 10.76
CA ILE A 584 -2.64 -1.22 11.21
C ILE A 584 -2.54 -1.17 12.75
N LEU A 585 -3.39 -1.91 13.46
CA LEU A 585 -3.36 -1.96 14.92
C LEU A 585 -2.06 -2.58 15.45
N LEU A 586 -1.53 -3.60 14.76
CA LEU A 586 -0.20 -4.17 15.02
C LEU A 586 0.90 -3.10 14.92
N LEU A 587 0.86 -2.27 13.88
CA LEU A 587 1.79 -1.14 13.76
C LEU A 587 1.62 -0.17 14.92
N LEU A 588 0.39 0.24 15.26
CA LEU A 588 0.15 1.19 16.36
C LEU A 588 0.61 0.66 17.72
N LEU A 589 0.48 -0.65 17.95
CA LEU A 589 1.01 -1.32 19.14
C LEU A 589 2.53 -1.31 19.16
N LEU A 590 3.19 -1.58 18.03
CA LEU A 590 4.64 -1.43 17.92
C LEU A 590 5.08 0.03 18.14
N GLY A 591 4.23 0.97 17.72
CA GLY A 591 4.43 2.41 17.88
C GLY A 591 4.60 2.88 19.32
N THR A 592 4.17 2.11 20.32
CA THR A 592 4.43 2.50 21.72
C THR A 592 5.93 2.54 22.02
N HIS A 593 6.74 1.74 21.32
CA HIS A 593 8.19 1.60 21.53
C HIS A 593 9.06 1.90 20.30
N VAL A 594 8.45 2.12 19.12
CA VAL A 594 9.16 2.45 17.88
C VAL A 594 8.58 3.72 17.24
N PRO A 595 9.42 4.66 16.75
CA PRO A 595 8.95 5.88 16.09
C PRO A 595 8.51 5.63 14.63
N ILE A 596 7.24 5.27 14.42
CA ILE A 596 6.74 4.86 13.09
C ILE A 596 6.81 5.97 12.02
N PHE A 597 6.47 7.21 12.38
CA PHE A 597 6.32 8.32 11.42
C PHE A 597 7.57 9.21 11.26
N GLU A 598 8.75 8.76 11.70
CA GLU A 598 10.00 9.43 11.30
C GLU A 598 10.16 9.42 9.79
N ASN A 599 9.95 8.27 9.15
CA ASN A 599 10.03 8.20 7.70
C ASN A 599 8.67 8.54 7.06
N ASN A 600 8.65 9.55 6.19
CA ASN A 600 7.51 9.94 5.35
C ASN A 600 6.91 8.75 4.56
N TYR A 601 7.72 7.75 4.27
CA TYR A 601 7.32 6.50 3.65
C TYR A 601 6.26 5.72 4.46
N ASN A 602 6.44 5.69 5.79
CA ASN A 602 5.55 4.96 6.69
C ASN A 602 4.21 5.68 6.83
N LEU A 603 4.20 7.02 6.72
CA LEU A 603 2.98 7.80 6.59
C LEU A 603 2.17 7.31 5.38
N PHE A 604 2.80 7.20 4.21
CA PHE A 604 2.11 6.73 3.01
C PHE A 604 1.47 5.36 3.19
N VAL A 605 2.22 4.39 3.72
CA VAL A 605 1.72 3.02 3.89
C VAL A 605 0.58 2.98 4.89
N PHE A 606 0.71 3.65 6.04
CA PHE A 606 -0.37 3.73 7.03
C PHE A 606 -1.66 4.32 6.44
N TRP A 607 -1.56 5.49 5.81
CA TRP A 607 -2.72 6.20 5.27
C TRP A 607 -3.34 5.51 4.07
N THR A 608 -2.53 4.89 3.21
CA THR A 608 -3.01 4.12 2.05
C THR A 608 -3.71 2.83 2.49
N LEU A 609 -3.17 2.08 3.46
CA LEU A 609 -3.83 0.89 4.01
C LEU A 609 -5.17 1.24 4.70
N ALA A 610 -5.21 2.37 5.42
CA ALA A 610 -6.45 2.86 6.00
C ALA A 610 -7.47 3.26 4.91
N GLY A 611 -7.02 3.94 3.85
CA GLY A 611 -7.85 4.29 2.70
C GLY A 611 -8.37 3.06 1.94
N MET A 612 -7.54 2.03 1.78
CA MET A 612 -7.90 0.74 1.19
C MET A 612 -8.97 0.02 2.02
N THR A 613 -8.83 0.01 3.34
CA THR A 613 -9.83 -0.59 4.24
C THR A 613 -11.16 0.13 4.10
N ASN A 614 -11.13 1.45 4.06
CA ASN A 614 -12.32 2.28 3.87
C ASN A 614 -13.00 2.03 2.51
N ALA A 615 -12.20 1.87 1.46
CA ALA A 615 -12.69 1.49 0.13
C ALA A 615 -13.31 0.09 0.10
N CYS A 616 -12.69 -0.91 0.77
CA CYS A 616 -13.24 -2.26 0.91
C CYS A 616 -14.61 -2.24 1.60
N ILE A 617 -14.75 -1.49 2.69
CA ILE A 617 -16.01 -1.34 3.44
C ILE A 617 -17.09 -0.71 2.54
N ARG A 618 -16.75 0.35 1.81
CA ARG A 618 -17.70 1.01 0.91
C ARG A 618 -18.14 0.10 -0.23
N ALA A 619 -17.19 -0.49 -0.96
CA ALA A 619 -17.49 -1.41 -2.05
C ALA A 619 -18.27 -2.65 -1.59
N GLY A 620 -18.10 -3.05 -0.32
CA GLY A 620 -18.93 -4.05 0.34
C GLY A 620 -20.38 -3.58 0.50
N ARG A 621 -20.59 -2.44 1.15
CA ARG A 621 -21.93 -1.85 1.37
C ARG A 621 -22.67 -1.56 0.07
N ASP A 622 -22.00 -0.99 -0.93
CA ASP A 622 -22.62 -0.65 -2.22
C ASP A 622 -23.11 -1.91 -2.97
N ASN A 623 -22.38 -3.03 -2.84
CA ASN A 623 -22.81 -4.31 -3.40
C ASN A 623 -24.00 -4.90 -2.64
N GLU A 624 -24.05 -4.72 -1.32
CA GLU A 624 -25.15 -5.19 -0.46
C GLU A 624 -26.45 -4.42 -0.74
N PHE A 625 -26.37 -3.10 -0.93
CA PHE A 625 -27.53 -2.30 -1.34
C PHE A 625 -28.07 -2.73 -2.71
N ARG A 626 -27.18 -3.07 -3.67
CA ARG A 626 -27.58 -3.57 -4.99
C ARG A 626 -28.23 -4.95 -4.91
N SER A 627 -27.69 -5.86 -4.11
CA SER A 627 -28.31 -7.19 -3.95
C SER A 627 -29.68 -7.11 -3.30
N LEU A 628 -29.88 -6.22 -2.33
CA LEU A 628 -31.19 -6.00 -1.70
C LEU A 628 -32.19 -5.38 -2.69
N SER A 629 -31.76 -4.41 -3.50
CA SER A 629 -32.64 -3.82 -4.53
C SER A 629 -32.98 -4.79 -5.66
N ASP A 630 -32.05 -5.70 -6.02
CA ASP A 630 -32.30 -6.74 -7.01
C ASP A 630 -33.23 -7.83 -6.44
N GLU A 631 -33.11 -8.18 -5.14
CA GLU A 631 -34.04 -9.09 -4.46
C GLU A 631 -35.47 -8.48 -4.41
N ASP A 632 -35.62 -7.21 -4.04
CA ASP A 632 -36.92 -6.51 -4.07
C ASP A 632 -37.50 -6.40 -5.49
N ALA A 633 -36.65 -6.23 -6.51
CA ALA A 633 -37.05 -6.28 -7.92
C ALA A 633 -37.49 -7.68 -8.37
N THR A 634 -36.84 -8.74 -7.89
CA THR A 634 -37.25 -10.12 -8.19
C THR A 634 -38.55 -10.51 -7.49
N VAL A 635 -38.79 -10.02 -6.26
CA VAL A 635 -40.04 -10.24 -5.51
C VAL A 635 -41.21 -9.49 -6.16
N THR A 636 -40.98 -8.32 -6.77
CA THR A 636 -42.01 -7.59 -7.55
C THR A 636 -42.19 -8.12 -8.97
N SER A 637 -41.21 -8.81 -9.56
CA SER A 637 -41.33 -9.45 -10.88
C SER A 637 -42.00 -10.83 -10.85
N ALA A 638 -42.19 -11.41 -9.66
CA ALA A 638 -42.82 -12.72 -9.48
C ALA A 638 -44.37 -12.66 -9.43
N ASP A 639 -44.96 -11.46 -9.39
CA ASP A 639 -46.42 -11.26 -9.20
C ASP A 639 -47.16 -10.73 -10.43
N ILE A 640 -46.57 -10.82 -11.63
CA ILE A 640 -47.31 -10.55 -12.88
C ILE A 640 -47.15 -11.74 -13.84
N THR A 641 -47.74 -12.88 -13.45
CA THR A 641 -48.32 -13.82 -14.40
C THR A 641 -49.79 -13.45 -14.59
N VAL A 642 -50.08 -12.66 -15.63
CA VAL A 642 -51.42 -12.67 -16.24
C VAL A 642 -51.25 -13.17 -17.66
N SER A 643 -51.47 -14.48 -17.80
CA SER A 643 -51.89 -15.12 -19.03
C SER A 643 -53.21 -14.51 -19.49
N VAL A 644 -53.25 -13.93 -20.68
CA VAL A 644 -54.46 -13.95 -21.51
C VAL A 644 -54.01 -14.16 -22.95
N SER A 645 -54.59 -15.24 -23.52
CA SER A 645 -54.62 -15.74 -24.89
C SER A 645 -54.18 -14.82 -26.03
#